data_AF-R9IZA7-F1
#
_entry.id   AF-R9IZA7-F1
#
_cell.length_a   1.000
_cell.length_b   1.000
_cell.length_c   1.000
_cell.angle_alpha   90.00
_cell.angle_beta   90.00
_cell.angle_gamma   90.00
#
_symmetry.space_group_name_H-M   'P 1'
#
loop_
_entity.id
_entity.type
_entity.pdbx_description
1 polymer ?
#
loop_
_entity_poly.entity_id
_entity_poly.type
_entity_poly.pdbx_seq_one_letter_code
_entity_poly.pdbx_strand_id
1 'polypeptide(L)'
;MRKQMRMAAILLSAVLLSGCGENSSTQEKNTETSAKNLPEASSEGVLKEGDLSDGTYLAEFDTDSGMFHVSEACDGKGTLTVENGTMTIHISLASKNIVNLYPGLAKDAAKEGAELLSPTEDTVTYSDGMTEEVYGFDVPVPALGTEFDLALIGTKGKWYDHKVSVSNPVPTENDNQSKNTDDSKKNTEANSADNSKNIDTLENGTYHMEITLEGGSGKAEILSPVTVTVTDQRAMATLKWNSPNYDYMIVNGEKYLPVNTTGNSEFELPVSQFDQPMDVIGDTVAMSKPHEVEYTLTFHSDTMKLADANTAEEPKAKATLKTTAETGTTQEKNTDLLYAKNFTIEHYEGGYTLLTTTRDGRQFFIVPEGKEAPKNINTIIGDAKAKDHNVLILQRPIKDIYLVASSVMDMFRELDGLSSITFSGQKESGWYIEEAREAMKKGEILYAGKYNRPDYEMIVSNHCSLAIENMMISHTPEVIEKLEDFDIPILIDYSSYESHPLGRVEWVKFYGALLGKEKEAEQIFKKQAEILERVDADEKTEKTVAFFYITSNGLVQVRQSSDYIPKMIGLAGGTYIFENLGDTDQKRSTMNMQIEEFYAGAKDADFLIYNSSIDGGISSVKELLDKCELLADFKAVKEGNVFCTTNDLYQQSLSMGYLLEDIHAMIHKEKGTMNYLFHLD
;
A
#
# COMPACT_ATOMS: atom_id res chain seq x y z
N MET A 1 -18.25 -65.21 5.74
CA MET A 1 -17.48 -66.17 4.91
C MET A 1 -16.74 -65.38 3.83
N ARG A 2 -15.41 -65.24 3.95
CA ARG A 2 -14.37 -65.65 2.97
C ARG A 2 -14.74 -65.40 1.49
N LYS A 3 -14.11 -64.44 0.78
CA LYS A 3 -12.75 -64.40 0.17
C LYS A 3 -12.68 -65.15 -1.18
N GLN A 4 -11.90 -64.59 -2.12
CA GLN A 4 -11.32 -65.18 -3.36
C GLN A 4 -12.14 -65.01 -4.66
N MET A 5 -11.59 -64.86 -5.88
CA MET A 5 -10.22 -64.85 -6.43
C MET A 5 -10.26 -64.43 -7.92
N ARG A 6 -9.19 -63.78 -8.43
CA ARG A 6 -8.35 -64.04 -9.65
C ARG A 6 -9.02 -64.44 -10.99
N MET A 7 -8.49 -64.24 -12.21
CA MET A 7 -7.35 -63.58 -12.88
C MET A 7 -7.32 -64.13 -14.35
N ALA A 8 -6.66 -63.43 -15.30
CA ALA A 8 -6.17 -63.87 -16.64
C ALA A 8 -7.19 -63.88 -17.82
N ALA A 9 -6.86 -63.65 -19.10
CA ALA A 9 -5.60 -63.68 -19.88
C ALA A 9 -5.72 -62.78 -21.15
N ILE A 10 -4.68 -62.03 -21.55
CA ILE A 10 -3.74 -62.21 -22.70
C ILE A 10 -4.40 -62.53 -24.06
N LEU A 11 -4.22 -61.63 -25.05
CA LEU A 11 -3.84 -62.03 -26.41
C LEU A 11 -3.11 -60.91 -27.16
N LEU A 12 -1.93 -61.28 -27.63
CA LEU A 12 -0.95 -60.53 -28.40
C LEU A 12 -1.08 -60.95 -29.87
N SER A 13 -1.09 -60.01 -30.81
CA SER A 13 -0.78 -60.31 -32.21
C SER A 13 -0.18 -59.08 -32.89
N ALA A 14 1.11 -59.19 -33.18
CA ALA A 14 1.89 -58.28 -34.03
C ALA A 14 2.05 -58.91 -35.41
N VAL A 15 1.98 -58.11 -36.48
CA VAL A 15 2.72 -58.33 -37.74
C VAL A 15 3.06 -56.96 -38.35
N LEU A 16 4.37 -56.75 -38.55
CA LEU A 16 5.03 -55.68 -39.32
C LEU A 16 5.18 -56.08 -40.79
N LEU A 17 5.37 -55.09 -41.67
CA LEU A 17 6.26 -55.03 -42.87
C LEU A 17 5.70 -53.96 -43.82
N SER A 18 6.22 -52.72 -43.85
CA SER A 18 7.38 -52.22 -44.63
C SER A 18 7.13 -52.10 -46.14
N GLY A 19 7.30 -50.90 -46.69
CA GLY A 19 7.40 -50.68 -48.14
C GLY A 19 7.46 -49.19 -48.52
N CYS A 20 8.66 -48.73 -48.86
CA CYS A 20 9.04 -47.38 -49.29
C CYS A 20 8.44 -46.94 -50.64
N GLY A 21 8.39 -45.64 -50.87
CA GLY A 21 8.22 -45.02 -52.19
C GLY A 21 8.51 -43.52 -52.18
N GLU A 22 9.58 -43.13 -52.88
CA GLU A 22 10.15 -41.78 -53.07
C GLU A 22 9.24 -40.82 -53.87
N ASN A 23 9.31 -39.49 -53.64
CA ASN A 23 9.92 -38.54 -54.59
C ASN A 23 9.86 -37.04 -54.19
N SER A 24 11.02 -36.41 -54.41
CA SER A 24 11.31 -35.05 -54.93
C SER A 24 10.84 -33.76 -54.22
N SER A 25 11.80 -33.12 -53.54
CA SER A 25 12.34 -31.75 -53.76
C SER A 25 11.49 -30.67 -54.44
N THR A 26 11.38 -29.50 -53.80
CA THR A 26 12.03 -28.26 -54.30
C THR A 26 12.16 -27.19 -53.21
N GLN A 27 13.41 -26.76 -52.96
CA GLN A 27 13.76 -25.46 -52.39
C GLN A 27 13.72 -24.41 -53.50
N GLU A 28 13.33 -23.18 -53.20
CA GLU A 28 13.85 -21.99 -53.88
C GLU A 28 14.30 -20.96 -52.83
N LYS A 29 15.45 -20.37 -53.11
CA LYS A 29 16.24 -19.46 -52.29
C LYS A 29 16.60 -18.26 -53.17
N ASN A 30 16.78 -17.10 -52.50
CA ASN A 30 17.42 -15.85 -52.95
C ASN A 30 16.53 -14.87 -53.75
N THR A 31 16.51 -13.57 -53.44
CA THR A 31 17.70 -12.69 -53.48
C THR A 31 17.56 -11.41 -52.62
N GLU A 32 18.72 -10.89 -52.21
CA GLU A 32 19.09 -9.63 -51.54
C GLU A 32 18.45 -8.37 -52.18
N THR A 33 18.33 -7.16 -51.61
CA THR A 33 19.27 -6.34 -50.80
C THR A 33 18.52 -5.06 -50.35
N SER A 34 18.77 -4.53 -49.14
CA SER A 34 19.15 -3.12 -48.89
C SER A 34 19.13 -2.77 -47.40
N ALA A 35 20.31 -2.46 -46.89
CA ALA A 35 20.58 -1.96 -45.55
C ALA A 35 20.25 -0.47 -45.42
N LYS A 36 19.81 -0.05 -44.22
CA LYS A 36 20.01 1.31 -43.68
C LYS A 36 19.92 1.32 -42.14
N ASN A 37 21.09 1.41 -41.53
CA ASN A 37 21.52 2.08 -40.29
C ASN A 37 20.55 2.21 -39.10
N LEU A 38 20.89 1.55 -37.99
CA LEU A 38 20.66 2.03 -36.61
C LEU A 38 21.98 2.60 -36.03
N PRO A 39 21.93 3.60 -35.13
CA PRO A 39 23.14 4.24 -34.60
C PRO A 39 23.82 3.42 -33.51
N GLU A 40 25.14 3.61 -33.43
CA GLU A 40 26.10 2.99 -32.51
C GLU A 40 25.78 3.24 -31.03
N ALA A 41 25.87 2.17 -30.24
CA ALA A 41 25.94 2.22 -28.79
C ALA A 41 27.27 2.85 -28.35
N SER A 42 27.20 3.92 -27.55
CA SER A 42 28.35 4.48 -26.84
C SER A 42 28.72 3.56 -25.68
N SER A 43 29.95 3.07 -25.68
CA SER A 43 30.56 2.15 -24.72
C SER A 43 30.52 2.65 -23.27
N GLU A 44 29.88 1.88 -22.40
CA GLU A 44 30.02 1.90 -20.93
C GLU A 44 31.41 1.42 -20.50
N GLY A 45 31.94 2.02 -19.43
CA GLY A 45 33.17 1.59 -18.80
C GLY A 45 32.93 0.38 -17.88
N VAL A 46 33.57 -0.74 -18.18
CA VAL A 46 33.55 -1.96 -17.38
C VAL A 46 34.59 -1.84 -16.24
N LEU A 47 34.16 -1.89 -14.98
CA LEU A 47 35.03 -2.03 -13.81
C LEU A 47 35.44 -3.51 -13.65
N LYS A 48 36.70 -3.82 -13.34
CA LYS A 48 37.24 -5.19 -13.21
C LYS A 48 37.69 -5.49 -11.77
N GLU A 49 37.95 -6.77 -11.46
CA GLU A 49 38.60 -7.22 -10.22
C GLU A 49 39.76 -6.28 -9.83
N GLY A 50 39.63 -5.61 -8.67
CA GLY A 50 40.64 -4.72 -8.09
C GLY A 50 40.21 -3.27 -7.79
N ASP A 51 39.01 -2.85 -8.20
CA ASP A 51 38.57 -1.44 -8.04
C ASP A 51 37.78 -1.14 -6.74
N LEU A 52 37.34 -2.16 -5.99
CA LEU A 52 36.75 -2.00 -4.66
C LEU A 52 37.78 -2.34 -3.58
N SER A 53 37.85 -1.47 -2.56
CA SER A 53 38.60 -1.76 -1.34
C SER A 53 37.99 -2.95 -0.60
N ASP A 54 38.82 -3.66 0.18
CA ASP A 54 38.31 -4.68 1.09
C ASP A 54 37.23 -4.10 2.02
N GLY A 55 36.11 -4.81 2.17
CA GLY A 55 34.96 -4.33 2.92
C GLY A 55 33.67 -5.04 2.56
N THR A 56 32.59 -4.58 3.18
CA THR A 56 31.23 -5.09 2.97
C THR A 56 30.38 -4.03 2.29
N TYR A 57 29.61 -4.46 1.31
CA TYR A 57 28.79 -3.63 0.45
C TYR A 57 27.42 -4.27 0.32
N LEU A 58 26.38 -3.45 0.20
CA LEU A 58 25.09 -3.88 -0.31
C LEU A 58 25.13 -3.74 -1.83
N ALA A 59 24.87 -4.82 -2.58
CA ALA A 59 24.96 -4.82 -4.04
C ALA A 59 23.72 -5.46 -4.65
N GLU A 60 23.30 -4.99 -5.82
CA GLU A 60 22.17 -5.54 -6.57
C GLU A 60 22.56 -6.91 -7.16
N PHE A 61 21.63 -7.87 -7.13
CA PHE A 61 21.78 -9.20 -7.70
C PHE A 61 20.67 -9.46 -8.73
N ASP A 62 21.06 -9.45 -10.00
CA ASP A 62 20.15 -9.66 -11.13
C ASP A 62 20.27 -11.08 -11.69
N THR A 63 19.20 -11.54 -12.32
CA THR A 63 19.00 -12.91 -12.77
C THR A 63 18.02 -12.95 -13.95
N ASP A 64 18.26 -13.84 -14.91
CA ASP A 64 17.41 -14.03 -16.08
C ASP A 64 16.08 -14.78 -15.79
N SER A 65 15.82 -15.12 -14.53
CA SER A 65 14.72 -15.97 -14.12
C SER A 65 13.92 -15.39 -12.96
N GLY A 66 12.65 -15.11 -13.20
CA GLY A 66 11.71 -14.73 -12.15
C GLY A 66 11.45 -15.83 -11.10
N MET A 67 11.94 -17.06 -11.28
CA MET A 67 11.87 -18.12 -10.27
C MET A 67 13.13 -18.25 -9.40
N PHE A 68 14.22 -17.58 -9.78
CA PHE A 68 15.49 -17.61 -9.07
C PHE A 68 15.92 -16.18 -8.78
N HIS A 69 15.43 -15.64 -7.66
CA HIS A 69 15.67 -14.28 -7.22
C HIS A 69 15.95 -14.25 -5.71
N VAL A 70 16.59 -13.17 -5.25
CA VAL A 70 16.69 -12.86 -3.82
C VAL A 70 15.31 -12.62 -3.22
N SER A 71 15.15 -12.90 -1.93
CA SER A 71 13.92 -12.61 -1.22
C SER A 71 13.50 -11.15 -1.42
N GLU A 72 12.21 -10.89 -1.59
CA GLU A 72 11.65 -9.54 -1.69
C GLU A 72 12.01 -8.69 -0.45
N ALA A 73 12.18 -9.32 0.71
CA ALA A 73 12.67 -8.68 1.94
C ALA A 73 14.07 -8.06 1.80
N CYS A 74 14.84 -8.49 0.79
CA CYS A 74 16.19 -8.01 0.52
C CYS A 74 16.24 -6.96 -0.61
N ASP A 75 15.10 -6.55 -1.18
CA ASP A 75 14.99 -5.48 -2.19
C ASP A 75 15.97 -5.64 -3.37
N GLY A 76 16.02 -6.84 -3.96
CA GLY A 76 16.90 -7.14 -5.09
C GLY A 76 18.40 -7.18 -4.75
N LYS A 77 18.78 -7.06 -3.47
CA LYS A 77 20.17 -6.91 -3.04
C LYS A 77 20.68 -8.08 -2.21
N GLY A 78 22.00 -8.26 -2.24
CA GLY A 78 22.76 -9.16 -1.39
C GLY A 78 23.94 -8.47 -0.74
N THR A 79 24.56 -9.13 0.24
CA THR A 79 25.73 -8.62 0.95
C THR A 79 26.99 -9.05 0.21
N LEU A 80 27.61 -8.12 -0.52
CA LEU A 80 28.87 -8.31 -1.21
C LEU A 80 30.04 -8.09 -0.25
N THR A 81 30.87 -9.11 -0.09
CA THR A 81 32.12 -9.05 0.67
C THR A 81 33.30 -9.06 -0.29
N VAL A 82 34.20 -8.09 -0.13
CA VAL A 82 35.47 -7.99 -0.86
C VAL A 82 36.59 -8.25 0.14
N GLU A 83 37.36 -9.32 -0.07
CA GLU A 83 38.54 -9.64 0.74
C GLU A 83 39.72 -10.02 -0.16
N ASN A 84 40.84 -9.31 -0.02
CA ASN A 84 42.04 -9.52 -0.85
C ASN A 84 41.73 -9.51 -2.36
N GLY A 85 40.80 -8.64 -2.77
CA GLY A 85 40.34 -8.54 -4.16
C GLY A 85 39.44 -9.69 -4.65
N THR A 86 39.09 -10.65 -3.79
CA THR A 86 38.09 -11.69 -4.09
C THR A 86 36.71 -11.21 -3.68
N MET A 87 35.73 -11.32 -4.57
CA MET A 87 34.35 -10.88 -4.35
C MET A 87 33.42 -12.07 -4.15
N THR A 88 32.65 -12.06 -3.06
CA THR A 88 31.59 -13.05 -2.80
C THR A 88 30.33 -12.32 -2.37
N ILE A 89 29.20 -12.59 -3.03
CA ILE A 89 27.90 -12.03 -2.63
C ILE A 89 27.10 -13.08 -1.87
N HIS A 90 26.63 -12.72 -0.69
CA HIS A 90 25.66 -13.50 0.06
C HIS A 90 24.25 -13.11 -0.36
N ILE A 91 23.47 -14.06 -0.87
CA ILE A 91 22.09 -13.86 -1.30
C ILE A 91 21.12 -14.73 -0.50
N SER A 92 20.11 -14.14 0.12
CA SER A 92 19.00 -14.86 0.75
C SER A 92 17.87 -15.03 -0.26
N LEU A 93 17.41 -16.26 -0.51
CA LEU A 93 16.38 -16.55 -1.51
C LEU A 93 14.95 -16.45 -0.94
N ALA A 94 13.94 -16.55 -1.80
CA ALA A 94 12.54 -16.49 -1.38
C ALA A 94 11.99 -17.77 -0.72
N SER A 95 12.73 -18.89 -0.71
CA SER A 95 12.30 -20.15 -0.07
C SER A 95 13.43 -21.18 0.05
N LYS A 96 13.20 -22.27 0.79
CA LYS A 96 14.10 -23.43 0.90
C LYS A 96 14.02 -24.42 -0.29
N ASN A 97 13.45 -24.01 -1.43
CA ASN A 97 13.21 -24.93 -2.57
C ASN A 97 14.42 -25.15 -3.48
N ILE A 98 15.36 -24.21 -3.52
CA ILE A 98 16.64 -24.33 -4.24
C ILE A 98 17.65 -24.88 -3.26
N VAL A 99 18.09 -26.12 -3.48
CA VAL A 99 18.85 -26.87 -2.47
C VAL A 99 20.36 -26.73 -2.65
N ASN A 100 20.85 -26.43 -3.86
CA ASN A 100 22.25 -26.13 -4.13
C ASN A 100 22.39 -25.20 -5.34
N LEU A 101 23.49 -24.45 -5.37
CA LEU A 101 23.95 -23.68 -6.53
C LEU A 101 25.32 -24.19 -7.02
N TYR A 102 25.68 -23.88 -8.26
CA TYR A 102 26.98 -24.19 -8.85
C TYR A 102 27.45 -23.02 -9.73
N PRO A 103 28.61 -22.41 -9.45
CA PRO A 103 29.18 -21.36 -10.30
C PRO A 103 29.62 -21.94 -11.65
N GLY A 104 28.78 -21.77 -12.66
CA GLY A 104 28.94 -22.36 -13.99
C GLY A 104 27.66 -23.04 -14.50
N LEU A 105 27.82 -23.91 -15.49
CA LEU A 105 26.69 -24.54 -16.19
C LEU A 105 26.21 -25.83 -15.49
N ALA A 106 24.91 -26.11 -15.59
CA ALA A 106 24.18 -27.28 -15.11
C ALA A 106 24.82 -28.60 -15.57
N LYS A 107 25.34 -28.64 -16.80
CA LYS A 107 26.04 -29.82 -17.35
C LYS A 107 27.31 -30.17 -16.57
N ASP A 108 27.94 -29.16 -15.95
CA ASP A 108 29.18 -29.29 -15.19
C ASP A 108 28.85 -29.57 -13.72
N ALA A 109 27.79 -28.94 -13.18
CA ALA A 109 27.23 -29.23 -11.87
C ALA A 109 26.81 -30.71 -11.69
N ALA A 110 26.35 -31.35 -12.76
CA ALA A 110 25.91 -32.75 -12.75
C ALA A 110 27.06 -33.78 -12.74
N LYS A 111 28.33 -33.35 -12.84
CA LYS A 111 29.49 -34.25 -12.86
C LYS A 111 29.90 -34.65 -11.44
N GLU A 112 30.43 -35.86 -11.31
CA GLU A 112 30.98 -36.35 -10.05
C GLU A 112 32.20 -35.51 -9.64
N GLY A 113 32.17 -34.95 -8.42
CA GLY A 113 33.23 -34.08 -7.89
C GLY A 113 33.05 -32.58 -8.13
N ALA A 114 31.89 -32.13 -8.64
CA ALA A 114 31.56 -30.70 -8.73
C ALA A 114 31.48 -30.06 -7.33
N GLU A 115 32.14 -28.92 -7.15
CA GLU A 115 32.09 -28.13 -5.91
C GLU A 115 30.78 -27.32 -5.88
N LEU A 116 29.78 -27.84 -5.18
CA LEU A 116 28.48 -27.19 -5.04
C LEU A 116 28.50 -26.17 -3.90
N LEU A 117 27.82 -25.05 -4.10
CA LEU A 117 27.50 -24.12 -3.02
C LEU A 117 26.38 -24.73 -2.18
N SER A 118 26.66 -24.90 -0.89
CA SER A 118 25.69 -25.39 0.08
C SER A 118 24.92 -24.22 0.68
N PRO A 119 23.63 -24.38 0.99
CA PRO A 119 22.83 -23.29 1.51
C PRO A 119 23.22 -22.98 2.97
N THR A 120 23.10 -21.72 3.35
CA THR A 120 22.92 -21.28 4.74
C THR A 120 21.42 -21.26 5.08
N GLU A 121 21.09 -21.30 6.36
CA GLU A 121 19.72 -20.99 6.81
C GLU A 121 19.68 -19.52 7.25
N ASP A 122 18.85 -18.74 6.56
CA ASP A 122 18.71 -17.31 6.81
C ASP A 122 17.30 -17.03 7.33
N THR A 123 17.17 -16.00 8.17
CA THR A 123 15.88 -15.43 8.52
C THR A 123 15.71 -14.11 7.79
N VAL A 124 14.73 -14.02 6.91
CA VAL A 124 14.37 -12.76 6.24
C VAL A 124 13.18 -12.13 6.96
N THR A 125 13.22 -10.82 7.13
CA THR A 125 12.14 -10.04 7.77
C THR A 125 11.51 -9.14 6.73
N TYR A 126 10.20 -9.29 6.51
CA TYR A 126 9.44 -8.47 5.57
C TYR A 126 9.05 -7.13 6.20
N SER A 127 8.63 -6.19 5.37
CA SER A 127 8.22 -4.84 5.81
C SER A 127 7.01 -4.85 6.75
N ASP A 128 6.20 -5.91 6.74
CA ASP A 128 5.09 -6.15 7.67
C ASP A 128 5.52 -6.75 9.03
N GLY A 129 6.81 -7.02 9.21
CA GLY A 129 7.39 -7.60 10.42
C GLY A 129 7.31 -9.13 10.48
N MET A 130 6.72 -9.80 9.49
CA MET A 130 6.76 -11.26 9.39
C MET A 130 8.17 -11.73 9.09
N THR A 131 8.54 -12.88 9.61
CA THR A 131 9.83 -13.52 9.33
C THR A 131 9.63 -14.87 8.66
N GLU A 132 10.47 -15.19 7.70
CA GLU A 132 10.53 -16.52 7.08
C GLU A 132 11.96 -17.07 7.15
N GLU A 133 12.08 -18.35 7.43
CA GLU A 133 13.35 -19.05 7.24
C GLU A 133 13.50 -19.49 5.79
N VAL A 134 14.57 -19.03 5.16
CA VAL A 134 14.89 -19.28 3.76
C VAL A 134 16.30 -19.87 3.62
N TYR A 135 16.68 -20.23 2.41
CA TYR A 135 18.07 -20.59 2.12
C TYR A 135 18.83 -19.41 1.55
N GLY A 136 20.03 -19.19 2.09
CA GLY A 136 21.02 -18.26 1.57
C GLY A 136 22.17 -18.96 0.87
N PHE A 137 22.90 -18.24 0.03
CA PHE A 137 24.08 -18.76 -0.67
C PHE A 137 25.18 -17.71 -0.79
N ASP A 138 26.42 -18.15 -0.56
CA ASP A 138 27.63 -17.38 -0.87
C ASP A 138 28.06 -17.67 -2.32
N VAL A 139 27.81 -16.72 -3.21
CA VAL A 139 28.09 -16.82 -4.65
C VAL A 139 29.37 -16.06 -5.00
N PRO A 140 30.40 -16.73 -5.55
CA PRO A 140 31.59 -16.06 -6.05
C PRO A 140 31.24 -15.12 -7.22
N VAL A 141 31.70 -13.87 -7.16
CA VAL A 141 31.42 -12.85 -8.17
C VAL A 141 32.68 -12.60 -9.01
N PRO A 142 32.73 -13.03 -10.28
CA PRO A 142 33.94 -12.89 -11.10
C PRO A 142 34.19 -11.44 -11.55
N ALA A 143 33.15 -10.65 -11.75
CA ALA A 143 33.22 -9.23 -12.11
C ALA A 143 31.88 -8.53 -11.85
N LEU A 144 31.92 -7.24 -11.50
CA LEU A 144 30.72 -6.42 -11.36
C LEU A 144 30.20 -5.95 -12.71
N GLY A 145 28.89 -5.76 -12.81
CA GLY A 145 28.19 -5.30 -14.02
C GLY A 145 28.31 -6.26 -15.21
N THR A 146 28.77 -7.49 -14.99
CA THR A 146 28.97 -8.51 -16.05
C THR A 146 28.18 -9.76 -15.71
N GLU A 147 27.48 -10.32 -16.69
CA GLU A 147 26.77 -11.59 -16.52
C GLU A 147 27.74 -12.78 -16.39
N PHE A 148 27.42 -13.71 -15.50
CA PHE A 148 28.10 -14.99 -15.36
C PHE A 148 27.10 -16.15 -15.20
N ASP A 149 27.58 -17.37 -15.44
CA ASP A 149 26.77 -18.58 -15.35
C ASP A 149 26.62 -19.02 -13.89
N LEU A 150 25.38 -19.26 -13.46
CA LEU A 150 25.06 -19.84 -12.16
C LEU A 150 23.96 -20.88 -12.33
N ALA A 151 24.29 -22.15 -12.09
CA ALA A 151 23.32 -23.23 -12.18
C ALA A 151 22.69 -23.50 -10.82
N LEU A 152 21.41 -23.87 -10.82
CA LEU A 152 20.66 -24.22 -9.61
C LEU A 152 20.01 -25.58 -9.72
N ILE A 153 19.84 -26.24 -8.58
CA ILE A 153 19.04 -27.47 -8.45
C ILE A 153 18.01 -27.28 -7.35
N GLY A 154 16.75 -27.54 -7.70
CA GLY A 154 15.66 -27.54 -6.73
C GLY A 154 15.40 -28.93 -6.14
N THR A 155 14.43 -29.03 -5.24
CA THR A 155 13.96 -30.29 -4.62
C THR A 155 13.53 -31.37 -5.64
N LYS A 156 13.25 -31.00 -6.89
CA LYS A 156 12.91 -31.92 -7.99
C LYS A 156 14.13 -32.57 -8.66
N GLY A 157 15.36 -32.24 -8.24
CA GLY A 157 16.58 -32.94 -8.65
C GLY A 157 17.07 -32.65 -10.07
N LYS A 158 16.54 -31.61 -10.74
CA LYS A 158 16.97 -31.18 -12.07
C LYS A 158 17.76 -29.88 -11.98
N TRP A 159 18.90 -29.82 -12.68
CA TRP A 159 19.72 -28.63 -12.82
C TRP A 159 19.19 -27.69 -13.92
N TYR A 160 19.26 -26.38 -13.67
CA TYR A 160 18.88 -25.31 -14.58
C TYR A 160 20.00 -24.28 -14.68
N ASP A 161 20.29 -23.82 -15.91
CA ASP A 161 21.25 -22.76 -16.20
C ASP A 161 20.59 -21.38 -16.07
N HIS A 162 21.26 -20.43 -15.44
CA HIS A 162 20.85 -19.03 -15.35
C HIS A 162 22.03 -18.08 -15.59
N LYS A 163 21.75 -16.92 -16.18
CA LYS A 163 22.64 -15.77 -16.18
C LYS A 163 22.32 -14.88 -14.99
N VAL A 164 23.36 -14.47 -14.27
CA VAL A 164 23.26 -13.55 -13.15
C VAL A 164 24.32 -12.47 -13.23
N SER A 165 24.07 -11.31 -12.65
CA SER A 165 25.05 -10.22 -12.52
C SER A 165 24.94 -9.55 -11.16
N VAL A 166 26.07 -8.98 -10.70
CA VAL A 166 26.11 -8.17 -9.48
C VAL A 166 26.52 -6.76 -9.84
N SER A 167 25.77 -5.76 -9.39
CA SER A 167 26.00 -4.36 -9.76
C SER A 167 25.76 -3.41 -8.58
N ASN A 168 26.10 -2.12 -8.79
CA ASN A 168 25.79 -1.03 -7.86
C ASN A 168 26.17 -1.27 -6.38
N PRO A 169 27.42 -1.65 -6.05
CA PRO A 169 27.83 -1.85 -4.66
C PRO A 169 27.86 -0.53 -3.88
N VAL A 170 27.10 -0.48 -2.80
CA VAL A 170 27.05 0.65 -1.85
C VAL A 170 27.71 0.22 -0.53
N PRO A 171 28.72 0.95 -0.02
CA PRO A 171 29.37 0.59 1.25
C PRO A 171 28.36 0.53 2.39
N THR A 172 28.41 -0.52 3.22
CA THR A 172 27.66 -0.56 4.48
C THR A 172 28.48 0.16 5.55
N GLU A 173 27.96 1.23 6.16
CA GLU A 173 28.68 1.96 7.20
C GLU A 173 29.00 1.05 8.39
N ASN A 174 30.28 0.82 8.63
CA ASN A 174 30.76 0.19 9.86
C ASN A 174 30.74 1.21 10.99
N ASP A 175 30.05 0.85 12.08
CA ASP A 175 30.11 1.45 13.40
C ASP A 175 31.56 1.84 13.78
N ASN A 176 31.85 3.14 13.81
CA ASN A 176 32.95 3.73 14.59
C ASN A 176 32.75 5.24 14.84
N GLN A 177 32.23 5.53 16.03
CA GLN A 177 32.37 6.73 16.87
C GLN A 177 32.97 8.05 16.30
N SER A 178 32.17 9.11 16.41
CA SER A 178 32.44 10.40 17.10
C SER A 178 33.75 11.17 16.83
N LYS A 179 33.65 12.40 16.29
CA LYS A 179 34.02 13.68 16.97
C LYS A 179 34.12 14.90 16.03
N ASN A 180 33.65 16.03 16.59
CA ASN A 180 34.07 17.43 16.38
C ASN A 180 33.62 18.15 15.09
N THR A 181 33.24 19.44 15.05
CA THR A 181 33.05 20.55 16.02
C THR A 181 32.44 21.73 15.24
N ASP A 182 31.66 22.56 15.94
CA ASP A 182 31.50 24.04 15.81
C ASP A 182 32.31 24.76 14.71
N ASP A 183 31.71 25.71 13.98
CA ASP A 183 31.71 27.13 14.39
C ASP A 183 30.97 28.08 13.41
N SER A 184 30.52 29.20 13.97
CA SER A 184 30.33 30.54 13.39
C SER A 184 28.98 31.02 12.80
N LYS A 185 28.29 31.82 13.64
CA LYS A 185 27.41 32.95 13.26
C LYS A 185 28.23 34.18 12.85
N LYS A 186 27.77 34.98 11.85
CA LYS A 186 27.60 36.45 12.01
C LYS A 186 26.82 37.16 10.90
N ASN A 187 25.89 38.00 11.36
CA ASN A 187 24.99 38.98 10.74
C ASN A 187 25.53 39.84 9.59
N THR A 188 24.61 40.35 8.75
CA THR A 188 24.43 41.82 8.58
C THR A 188 23.01 42.16 8.07
N GLU A 189 22.31 43.07 8.75
CA GLU A 189 21.08 43.74 8.28
C GLU A 189 21.44 44.99 7.43
N ALA A 190 20.65 45.28 6.40
CA ALA A 190 20.43 46.64 5.90
C ALA A 190 19.07 46.73 5.17
N ASN A 191 18.25 47.67 5.63
CA ASN A 191 16.88 47.99 5.20
C ASN A 191 16.71 48.30 3.70
N SER A 192 15.68 47.71 3.10
CA SER A 192 14.84 48.34 2.08
C SER A 192 13.38 48.21 2.52
N ALA A 193 12.58 49.25 2.32
CA ALA A 193 11.16 49.26 2.66
C ALA A 193 10.44 48.13 1.91
N ASP A 194 10.16 47.05 2.64
CA ASP A 194 9.58 45.84 2.08
C ASP A 194 8.07 45.86 2.31
N ASN A 195 7.34 45.78 1.21
CA ASN A 195 5.90 45.61 1.21
C ASN A 195 5.54 44.10 1.16
N SER A 196 6.50 43.20 1.41
CA SER A 196 6.26 41.77 1.52
C SER A 196 5.47 41.44 2.77
N LYS A 197 4.42 40.63 2.62
CA LYS A 197 3.74 40.03 3.76
C LYS A 197 4.57 38.84 4.22
N ASN A 198 5.03 38.84 5.48
CA ASN A 198 5.76 37.70 6.04
C ASN A 198 4.80 36.55 6.36
N ILE A 199 5.21 35.30 6.05
CA ILE A 199 4.44 34.07 6.31
C ILE A 199 4.00 33.98 7.77
N ASP A 200 4.90 34.32 8.70
CA ASP A 200 4.67 34.31 10.16
C ASP A 200 3.53 35.25 10.62
N THR A 201 3.09 36.16 9.75
CA THR A 201 2.04 37.14 10.02
C THR A 201 0.72 36.87 9.29
N LEU A 202 0.66 35.80 8.48
CA LEU A 202 -0.56 35.41 7.79
C LEU A 202 -1.46 34.56 8.69
N GLU A 203 -2.77 34.79 8.58
CA GLU A 203 -3.77 33.95 9.24
C GLU A 203 -3.84 32.58 8.54
N ASN A 204 -4.24 31.54 9.28
CA ASN A 204 -4.49 30.24 8.68
C ASN A 204 -5.60 30.39 7.61
N GLY A 205 -5.34 29.90 6.41
CA GLY A 205 -6.26 30.06 5.30
C GLY A 205 -5.66 29.68 3.95
N THR A 206 -6.51 29.59 2.94
CA THR A 206 -6.10 29.34 1.56
C THR A 206 -6.05 30.66 0.81
N TYR A 207 -4.97 30.89 0.10
CA TYR A 207 -4.71 32.09 -0.68
C TYR A 207 -4.46 31.73 -2.14
N HIS A 208 -4.86 32.60 -3.05
CA HIS A 208 -4.43 32.57 -4.45
C HIS A 208 -3.47 33.72 -4.71
N MET A 209 -2.36 33.44 -5.37
CA MET A 209 -1.36 34.45 -5.73
C MET A 209 -0.68 34.12 -7.05
N GLU A 210 -0.16 35.15 -7.70
CA GLU A 210 0.64 34.98 -8.90
C GLU A 210 2.04 34.46 -8.55
N ILE A 211 2.60 33.65 -9.44
CA ILE A 211 3.96 33.11 -9.32
C ILE A 211 4.78 33.49 -10.56
N THR A 212 6.07 33.72 -10.38
CA THR A 212 7.04 33.80 -11.48
C THR A 212 8.01 32.63 -11.40
N LEU A 213 8.21 31.98 -12.55
CA LEU A 213 9.17 30.92 -12.77
C LEU A 213 10.30 31.46 -13.66
N GLU A 214 11.52 31.40 -13.16
CA GLU A 214 12.74 31.69 -13.92
C GLU A 214 13.61 30.42 -14.00
N GLY A 215 14.44 30.29 -15.03
CA GLY A 215 15.30 29.11 -15.22
C GLY A 215 14.82 28.12 -16.30
N GLY A 216 15.56 27.03 -16.47
CA GLY A 216 15.34 26.03 -17.52
C GLY A 216 15.44 26.55 -18.97
N SER A 217 14.78 25.86 -19.91
CA SER A 217 14.85 26.16 -21.35
C SER A 217 13.85 27.24 -21.83
N GLY A 218 13.11 27.88 -20.92
CA GLY A 218 12.04 28.85 -21.23
C GLY A 218 10.76 28.26 -21.82
N LYS A 219 10.57 26.93 -21.78
CA LYS A 219 9.33 26.24 -22.22
C LYS A 219 8.46 25.75 -21.06
N ALA A 220 9.07 25.57 -19.89
CA ALA A 220 8.37 25.16 -18.70
C ALA A 220 7.63 26.36 -18.11
N GLU A 221 6.39 26.15 -17.71
CA GLU A 221 5.55 27.16 -17.07
C GLU A 221 4.81 26.50 -15.90
N ILE A 222 4.60 27.28 -14.84
CA ILE A 222 3.65 26.92 -13.77
C ILE A 222 2.37 27.72 -14.03
N LEU A 223 1.23 27.03 -13.95
CA LEU A 223 -0.07 27.65 -14.11
C LEU A 223 -0.32 28.61 -12.93
N SER A 224 -0.50 29.88 -13.27
CA SER A 224 -0.74 30.98 -12.33
C SER A 224 -2.17 31.51 -12.50
N PRO A 225 -2.89 31.87 -11.43
CA PRO A 225 -2.45 31.91 -10.03
C PRO A 225 -2.32 30.53 -9.38
N VAL A 226 -1.40 30.41 -8.43
CA VAL A 226 -1.18 29.21 -7.61
C VAL A 226 -1.96 29.28 -6.31
N THR A 227 -2.27 28.12 -5.73
CA THR A 227 -2.92 28.02 -4.43
C THR A 227 -1.85 27.87 -3.34
N VAL A 228 -1.89 28.71 -2.32
CA VAL A 228 -1.02 28.65 -1.14
C VAL A 228 -1.87 28.48 0.10
N THR A 229 -1.67 27.40 0.84
CA THR A 229 -2.35 27.14 2.11
C THR A 229 -1.41 27.48 3.27
N VAL A 230 -1.85 28.36 4.16
CA VAL A 230 -1.16 28.70 5.39
C VAL A 230 -1.83 27.97 6.55
N THR A 231 -1.08 27.17 7.29
CA THR A 231 -1.53 26.53 8.54
C THR A 231 -0.39 26.53 9.55
N ASP A 232 -0.66 27.05 10.74
CA ASP A 232 0.30 27.14 11.85
C ASP A 232 1.61 27.81 11.46
N GLN A 233 1.50 28.95 10.75
CA GLN A 233 2.62 29.76 10.24
C GLN A 233 3.52 29.02 9.23
N ARG A 234 3.06 27.92 8.63
CA ARG A 234 3.71 27.27 7.49
C ARG A 234 2.88 27.48 6.23
N ALA A 235 3.53 27.81 5.12
CA ALA A 235 2.90 28.00 3.82
C ALA A 235 3.28 26.86 2.87
N MET A 236 2.29 26.20 2.27
CA MET A 236 2.46 25.16 1.24
C MET A 236 1.80 25.62 -0.06
N ALA A 237 2.53 25.60 -1.17
CA ALA A 237 2.03 25.96 -2.48
C ALA A 237 1.75 24.72 -3.34
N THR A 238 0.56 24.67 -3.92
CA THR A 238 0.21 23.70 -4.96
C THR A 238 0.57 24.28 -6.33
N LEU A 239 1.58 23.70 -6.98
CA LEU A 239 2.16 24.14 -8.23
C LEU A 239 1.80 23.16 -9.34
N LYS A 240 1.02 23.61 -10.31
CA LYS A 240 0.70 22.81 -11.50
C LYS A 240 1.57 23.24 -12.67
N TRP A 241 2.40 22.33 -13.18
CA TRP A 241 3.22 22.57 -14.35
C TRP A 241 2.37 22.57 -15.63
N ASN A 242 2.93 23.06 -16.72
CA ASN A 242 2.36 22.96 -18.07
C ASN A 242 2.71 21.63 -18.78
N SER A 243 3.36 20.69 -18.08
CA SER A 243 3.85 19.41 -18.61
C SER A 243 3.57 18.28 -17.61
N PRO A 244 3.22 17.06 -18.08
CA PRO A 244 3.05 15.87 -17.24
C PRO A 244 4.37 15.16 -16.89
N ASN A 245 5.49 15.60 -17.47
CA ASN A 245 6.74 14.85 -17.46
C ASN A 245 7.73 15.37 -16.40
N TYR A 246 7.26 15.59 -15.17
CA TYR A 246 8.12 15.81 -14.01
C TYR A 246 7.93 14.69 -13.00
N ASP A 247 9.02 13.99 -12.69
CA ASP A 247 9.00 12.81 -11.81
C ASP A 247 9.14 13.20 -10.34
N TYR A 248 9.95 14.22 -10.05
CA TYR A 248 10.08 14.79 -8.73
C TYR A 248 10.60 16.23 -8.76
N MET A 249 10.37 16.95 -7.66
CA MET A 249 10.97 18.23 -7.35
C MET A 249 11.92 18.07 -6.17
N ILE A 250 13.03 18.80 -6.13
CA ILE A 250 13.88 18.93 -4.94
C ILE A 250 13.81 20.36 -4.44
N VAL A 251 13.47 20.51 -3.17
CA VAL A 251 13.43 21.80 -2.46
C VAL A 251 14.26 21.65 -1.20
N ASN A 252 15.25 22.51 -0.99
CA ASN A 252 16.15 22.45 0.17
C ASN A 252 16.81 21.08 0.41
N GLY A 253 17.05 20.30 -0.66
CA GLY A 253 17.65 18.95 -0.58
C GLY A 253 16.67 17.81 -0.29
N GLU A 254 15.37 18.11 -0.12
CA GLU A 254 14.32 17.13 0.09
C GLU A 254 13.53 16.89 -1.20
N LYS A 255 13.18 15.62 -1.47
CA LYS A 255 12.50 15.19 -2.69
C LYS A 255 10.98 15.15 -2.50
N TYR A 256 10.27 15.82 -3.39
CA TYR A 256 8.80 15.93 -3.45
C TYR A 256 8.30 15.25 -4.73
N LEU A 257 7.42 14.28 -4.59
CA LEU A 257 6.80 13.58 -5.72
C LEU A 257 5.54 14.33 -6.17
N PRO A 258 5.10 14.18 -7.43
CA PRO A 258 3.85 14.78 -7.88
C PRO A 258 2.67 14.21 -7.07
N VAL A 259 1.75 15.09 -6.69
CA VAL A 259 0.55 14.74 -5.90
C VAL A 259 -0.58 14.19 -6.77
N ASN A 260 -0.41 14.23 -8.09
CA ASN A 260 -1.32 13.70 -9.07
C ASN A 260 -0.64 12.63 -9.93
N THR A 261 -1.43 11.67 -10.40
CA THR A 261 -0.97 10.59 -11.28
C THR A 261 -1.48 10.76 -12.72
N THR A 262 -2.30 11.77 -12.98
CA THR A 262 -2.88 12.08 -14.30
C THR A 262 -2.88 13.58 -14.60
N GLY A 263 -2.72 13.96 -15.87
CA GLY A 263 -2.61 15.35 -16.30
C GLY A 263 -1.21 15.94 -16.11
N ASN A 264 -1.09 17.27 -16.19
CA ASN A 264 0.21 17.92 -15.97
C ASN A 264 0.67 17.75 -14.52
N SER A 265 1.98 17.59 -14.31
CA SER A 265 2.56 17.34 -12.99
C SER A 265 2.20 18.46 -12.02
N GLU A 266 1.74 18.07 -10.84
CA GLU A 266 1.30 18.96 -9.78
C GLU A 266 2.06 18.60 -8.51
N PHE A 267 2.64 19.59 -7.83
CA PHE A 267 3.47 19.38 -6.64
C PHE A 267 2.98 20.27 -5.51
N GLU A 268 3.05 19.78 -4.27
CA GLU A 268 2.89 20.58 -3.07
C GLU A 268 4.27 20.87 -2.47
N LEU A 269 4.71 22.12 -2.55
CA LEU A 269 6.05 22.54 -2.10
C LEU A 269 5.96 23.55 -0.94
N PRO A 270 6.87 23.50 0.04
CA PRO A 270 6.92 24.50 1.10
C PRO A 270 7.37 25.86 0.55
N VAL A 271 6.66 26.92 0.92
CA VAL A 271 7.04 28.30 0.59
C VAL A 271 7.85 28.85 1.76
N SER A 272 9.13 29.14 1.56
CA SER A 272 10.00 29.65 2.61
C SER A 272 9.83 31.14 2.86
N GLN A 273 9.59 31.94 1.81
CA GLN A 273 9.40 33.40 1.86
C GLN A 273 8.55 33.86 0.67
N PHE A 274 7.81 34.94 0.82
CA PHE A 274 7.17 35.63 -0.29
C PHE A 274 8.07 36.74 -0.85
N ASP A 275 7.86 37.10 -2.12
CA ASP A 275 8.58 38.15 -2.84
C ASP A 275 10.10 37.97 -2.91
N GLN A 276 10.60 36.78 -2.56
CA GLN A 276 12.00 36.39 -2.64
C GLN A 276 12.16 35.18 -3.57
N PRO A 277 13.26 35.12 -4.34
CA PRO A 277 13.55 33.97 -5.18
C PRO A 277 13.85 32.72 -4.35
N MET A 278 13.26 31.59 -4.74
CA MET A 278 13.43 30.28 -4.11
C MET A 278 13.87 29.26 -5.15
N ASP A 279 15.02 28.62 -4.94
CA ASP A 279 15.55 27.63 -5.87
C ASP A 279 14.86 26.28 -5.71
N VAL A 280 14.51 25.66 -6.83
CA VAL A 280 13.91 24.32 -6.92
C VAL A 280 14.53 23.55 -8.08
N ILE A 281 14.71 22.24 -7.92
CA ILE A 281 15.18 21.37 -9.00
C ILE A 281 14.00 20.52 -9.45
N GLY A 282 13.67 20.50 -10.74
CA GLY A 282 12.67 19.59 -11.29
C GLY A 282 13.35 18.54 -12.16
N ASP A 283 13.14 17.25 -11.86
CA ASP A 283 13.55 16.18 -12.76
C ASP A 283 12.50 15.98 -13.84
N THR A 284 12.90 16.17 -15.10
CA THR A 284 12.02 16.00 -16.25
C THR A 284 12.40 14.82 -17.12
N VAL A 285 11.40 14.00 -17.44
CA VAL A 285 11.48 12.87 -18.37
C VAL A 285 10.96 13.19 -19.77
N ALA A 286 10.72 14.48 -20.05
CA ALA A 286 10.27 14.92 -21.37
C ALA A 286 11.31 14.68 -22.48
N MET A 287 12.57 14.41 -22.10
CA MET A 287 13.65 13.98 -22.99
C MET A 287 13.98 12.53 -22.64
N SER A 288 14.46 11.73 -23.59
CA SER A 288 14.66 10.27 -23.48
C SER A 288 15.59 9.77 -22.36
N LYS A 289 16.11 10.67 -21.51
CA LYS A 289 16.77 10.42 -20.22
C LYS A 289 16.26 11.45 -19.20
N PRO A 290 16.03 11.07 -17.94
CA PRO A 290 15.72 12.03 -16.88
C PRO A 290 16.81 13.10 -16.75
N HIS A 291 16.39 14.34 -16.57
CA HIS A 291 17.28 15.48 -16.38
C HIS A 291 16.76 16.37 -15.26
N GLU A 292 17.58 16.53 -14.22
CA GLU A 292 17.39 17.55 -13.19
C GLU A 292 17.69 18.94 -13.77
N VAL A 293 16.70 19.83 -13.70
CA VAL A 293 16.77 21.21 -14.17
C VAL A 293 16.50 22.16 -13.00
N GLU A 294 17.39 23.13 -12.81
CA GLU A 294 17.23 24.19 -11.81
C GLU A 294 16.26 25.28 -12.30
N TYR A 295 15.35 25.65 -11.41
CA TYR A 295 14.41 26.75 -11.56
C TYR A 295 14.42 27.63 -10.31
N THR A 296 13.98 28.87 -10.47
CA THR A 296 13.80 29.82 -9.39
C THR A 296 12.34 30.30 -9.38
N LEU A 297 11.67 30.14 -8.24
CA LEU A 297 10.28 30.52 -8.02
C LEU A 297 10.20 31.80 -7.20
N THR A 298 9.33 32.74 -7.61
CA THR A 298 8.98 33.92 -6.80
C THR A 298 7.47 34.00 -6.63
N PHE A 299 7.00 33.99 -5.38
CA PHE A 299 5.58 34.11 -5.03
C PHE A 299 5.23 35.56 -4.69
N HIS A 300 4.32 36.19 -5.45
CA HIS A 300 4.07 37.63 -5.37
C HIS A 300 2.97 37.96 -4.34
N SER A 301 3.35 38.42 -3.14
CA SER A 301 2.41 38.65 -2.04
C SER A 301 1.46 39.84 -2.26
N ASP A 302 1.81 40.77 -3.16
CA ASP A 302 0.98 41.90 -3.56
C ASP A 302 -0.27 41.47 -4.34
N THR A 303 -0.21 40.31 -5.01
CA THR A 303 -1.33 39.70 -5.74
C THR A 303 -2.21 38.79 -4.88
N MET A 304 -1.82 38.55 -3.62
CA MET A 304 -2.44 37.58 -2.74
C MET A 304 -3.90 37.91 -2.40
N LYS A 305 -4.79 36.98 -2.67
CA LYS A 305 -6.22 37.04 -2.33
C LYS A 305 -6.60 35.84 -1.46
N LEU A 306 -7.25 36.10 -0.34
CA LEU A 306 -7.84 35.05 0.49
C LEU A 306 -8.97 34.38 -0.30
N ALA A 307 -8.99 33.05 -0.32
CA ALA A 307 -10.11 32.30 -0.85
C ALA A 307 -11.31 32.47 0.11
N ASP A 308 -12.43 32.99 -0.38
CA ASP A 308 -13.57 33.33 0.48
C ASP A 308 -14.13 32.12 1.23
N ALA A 309 -14.09 32.18 2.57
CA ALA A 309 -14.94 31.35 3.41
C ALA A 309 -16.40 31.84 3.28
N ASN A 310 -17.25 31.04 2.63
CA ASN A 310 -18.63 31.30 2.16
C ASN A 310 -18.77 31.90 0.76
N THR A 311 -18.85 31.01 -0.23
CA THR A 311 -19.91 31.06 -1.25
C THR A 311 -20.72 29.77 -1.23
N ALA A 312 -21.56 29.67 -0.20
CA ALA A 312 -22.85 29.03 -0.35
C ALA A 312 -23.75 30.01 -1.13
N GLU A 313 -23.80 29.88 -2.45
CA GLU A 313 -24.90 30.43 -3.25
C GLU A 313 -25.83 29.28 -3.68
N GLU A 314 -27.03 29.27 -3.10
CA GLU A 314 -28.20 28.61 -3.70
C GLU A 314 -28.40 29.14 -5.13
N PRO A 315 -28.67 28.28 -6.14
CA PRO A 315 -29.44 28.71 -7.29
C PRO A 315 -30.93 28.46 -6.99
N LYS A 316 -31.60 29.40 -6.32
CA LYS A 316 -33.05 29.58 -6.48
C LYS A 316 -33.32 30.45 -7.70
N ALA A 317 -33.37 29.83 -8.87
CA ALA A 317 -34.15 30.33 -9.99
C ALA A 317 -34.76 29.15 -10.75
N LYS A 318 -36.08 28.97 -10.58
CA LYS A 318 -36.90 28.13 -11.45
C LYS A 318 -36.70 28.56 -12.90
N ALA A 319 -36.02 27.73 -13.68
CA ALA A 319 -36.17 27.69 -15.12
C ALA A 319 -36.43 26.24 -15.52
N THR A 320 -37.70 25.92 -15.73
CA THR A 320 -38.16 24.66 -16.30
C THR A 320 -37.63 24.55 -17.73
N LEU A 321 -36.49 23.89 -17.91
CA LEU A 321 -36.06 23.42 -19.23
C LEU A 321 -36.61 22.02 -19.43
N LYS A 322 -37.80 21.96 -20.04
CA LYS A 322 -38.24 20.76 -20.75
C LYS A 322 -37.35 20.63 -21.99
N THR A 323 -36.47 19.64 -21.99
CA THR A 323 -35.84 19.15 -23.22
C THR A 323 -36.22 17.69 -23.37
N THR A 324 -37.27 17.46 -24.16
CA THR A 324 -37.60 16.14 -24.70
C THR A 324 -36.57 15.77 -25.78
N ALA A 325 -35.78 14.72 -25.54
CA ALA A 325 -35.39 13.72 -26.55
C ALA A 325 -34.61 12.55 -25.88
N GLU A 326 -35.35 11.47 -25.63
CA GLU A 326 -34.98 10.04 -25.68
C GLU A 326 -33.70 9.52 -24.98
N THR A 327 -33.95 8.80 -23.87
CA THR A 327 -33.07 7.88 -23.10
C THR A 327 -31.83 8.50 -22.46
N GLY A 328 -32.00 9.22 -21.34
CA GLY A 328 -30.90 9.61 -20.45
C GLY A 328 -31.35 9.56 -19.00
N THR A 329 -30.68 8.76 -18.17
CA THR A 329 -30.93 8.62 -16.73
C THR A 329 -30.56 9.91 -16.01
N THR A 330 -31.52 10.52 -15.31
CA THR A 330 -31.29 11.75 -14.54
C THR A 330 -30.65 11.45 -13.18
N GLN A 331 -29.76 12.33 -12.70
CA GLN A 331 -29.15 12.17 -11.36
C GLN A 331 -30.20 12.36 -10.25
N GLU A 332 -30.23 11.44 -9.30
CA GLU A 332 -31.05 11.47 -8.09
C GLU A 332 -30.26 12.04 -6.89
N LYS A 333 -30.87 12.05 -5.70
CA LYS A 333 -30.20 12.54 -4.48
C LYS A 333 -29.04 11.62 -4.10
N ASN A 334 -27.86 12.20 -3.86
CA ASN A 334 -26.70 11.48 -3.34
C ASN A 334 -26.95 10.93 -1.94
N THR A 335 -26.22 9.87 -1.57
CA THR A 335 -26.18 9.42 -0.17
C THR A 335 -25.36 10.42 0.64
N ASP A 336 -25.97 11.00 1.67
CA ASP A 336 -25.26 11.86 2.63
C ASP A 336 -24.43 10.97 3.57
N LEU A 337 -23.11 11.17 3.60
CA LEU A 337 -22.19 10.50 4.52
C LEU A 337 -21.94 11.37 5.75
N LEU A 338 -21.94 10.78 6.94
CA LEU A 338 -21.78 11.51 8.20
C LEU A 338 -20.32 11.58 8.67
N TYR A 339 -19.54 10.53 8.41
CA TYR A 339 -18.18 10.37 8.94
C TYR A 339 -17.16 9.96 7.88
N ALA A 340 -17.53 9.11 6.92
CA ALA A 340 -16.61 8.66 5.89
C ALA A 340 -16.29 9.77 4.89
N LYS A 341 -15.01 9.86 4.51
CA LYS A 341 -14.50 10.87 3.56
C LYS A 341 -13.82 10.26 2.34
N ASN A 342 -13.50 8.97 2.41
CA ASN A 342 -12.70 8.30 1.38
C ASN A 342 -13.55 7.72 0.23
N PHE A 343 -14.87 7.94 0.23
CA PHE A 343 -15.75 7.58 -0.90
C PHE A 343 -16.97 8.51 -1.04
N THR A 344 -17.64 8.43 -2.20
CA THR A 344 -18.97 9.02 -2.44
C THR A 344 -19.91 7.99 -3.08
N ILE A 345 -21.22 8.20 -2.93
CA ILE A 345 -22.28 7.40 -3.57
C ILE A 345 -23.28 8.35 -4.23
N GLU A 346 -23.41 8.22 -5.55
CA GLU A 346 -24.36 9.00 -6.34
C GLU A 346 -25.36 8.06 -7.00
N HIS A 347 -26.65 8.42 -6.95
CA HIS A 347 -27.73 7.62 -7.52
C HIS A 347 -28.24 8.25 -8.80
N TYR A 348 -28.66 7.42 -9.74
CA TYR A 348 -29.25 7.83 -11.01
C TYR A 348 -30.55 7.06 -11.27
N GLU A 349 -31.43 7.71 -12.02
CA GLU A 349 -32.74 7.20 -12.37
C GLU A 349 -32.68 5.78 -12.93
N GLY A 350 -33.58 4.93 -12.45
CA GLY A 350 -33.56 3.52 -12.80
C GLY A 350 -32.63 2.69 -11.92
N GLY A 351 -32.12 3.25 -10.82
CA GLY A 351 -31.39 2.50 -9.79
C GLY A 351 -29.92 2.27 -10.10
N TYR A 352 -29.35 2.98 -11.07
CA TYR A 352 -27.90 2.95 -11.30
C TYR A 352 -27.20 3.73 -10.20
N THR A 353 -25.98 3.31 -9.86
CA THR A 353 -25.20 3.93 -8.78
C THR A 353 -23.78 4.19 -9.28
N LEU A 354 -23.23 5.37 -8.98
CA LEU A 354 -21.82 5.66 -9.15
C LEU A 354 -21.17 5.66 -7.77
N LEU A 355 -20.24 4.74 -7.56
CA LEU A 355 -19.36 4.72 -6.40
C LEU A 355 -18.04 5.35 -6.79
N THR A 356 -17.53 6.29 -5.99
CA THR A 356 -16.21 6.88 -6.23
C THR A 356 -15.36 6.73 -4.98
N THR A 357 -14.16 6.19 -5.10
CA THR A 357 -13.13 6.27 -4.05
C THR A 357 -12.38 7.58 -4.21
N THR A 358 -12.37 8.44 -3.19
CA THR A 358 -11.87 9.82 -3.33
C THR A 358 -10.35 9.93 -3.23
N ARG A 359 -9.66 8.88 -2.79
CA ARG A 359 -8.20 8.88 -2.62
C ARG A 359 -7.43 8.59 -3.90
N ASP A 360 -7.96 7.72 -4.77
CA ASP A 360 -7.40 7.39 -6.08
C ASP A 360 -8.32 7.81 -7.24
N GLY A 361 -9.51 8.32 -6.92
CA GLY A 361 -10.50 8.78 -7.88
C GLY A 361 -11.18 7.66 -8.67
N ARG A 362 -10.97 6.37 -8.34
CA ARG A 362 -11.58 5.27 -9.09
C ARG A 362 -13.10 5.34 -9.01
N GLN A 363 -13.74 5.13 -10.16
CA GLN A 363 -15.18 5.24 -10.33
C GLN A 363 -15.78 3.92 -10.77
N PHE A 364 -16.79 3.44 -10.05
CA PHE A 364 -17.52 2.21 -10.33
C PHE A 364 -18.97 2.54 -10.65
N PHE A 365 -19.34 2.40 -11.92
CA PHE A 365 -20.72 2.57 -12.36
C PHE A 365 -21.46 1.23 -12.28
N ILE A 366 -22.33 1.13 -11.28
CA ILE A 366 -23.08 -0.07 -10.95
C ILE A 366 -24.37 -0.11 -11.75
N VAL A 367 -24.48 -1.12 -12.63
CA VAL A 367 -25.63 -1.42 -13.46
C VAL A 367 -26.59 -2.36 -12.70
N PRO A 368 -27.87 -2.00 -12.54
CA PRO A 368 -28.86 -2.86 -11.91
C PRO A 368 -29.04 -4.19 -12.62
N GLU A 369 -29.51 -5.19 -11.87
CA GLU A 369 -29.82 -6.50 -12.43
C GLU A 369 -30.83 -6.40 -13.58
N GLY A 370 -30.51 -7.10 -14.67
CA GLY A 370 -31.36 -7.14 -15.87
C GLY A 370 -31.38 -5.86 -16.71
N LYS A 371 -30.53 -4.85 -16.41
CA LYS A 371 -30.38 -3.64 -17.22
C LYS A 371 -29.08 -3.64 -18.01
N GLU A 372 -29.05 -2.87 -19.09
CA GLU A 372 -27.85 -2.63 -19.89
C GLU A 372 -27.11 -1.39 -19.39
N ALA A 373 -25.78 -1.40 -19.52
CA ALA A 373 -24.97 -0.21 -19.29
C ALA A 373 -25.37 0.89 -20.29
N PRO A 374 -25.60 2.14 -19.85
CA PRO A 374 -25.91 3.24 -20.76
C PRO A 374 -24.77 3.49 -21.76
N LYS A 375 -25.09 3.69 -23.04
CA LYS A 375 -24.06 3.96 -24.07
C LYS A 375 -23.36 5.31 -23.90
N ASN A 376 -23.94 6.20 -23.11
CA ASN A 376 -23.51 7.57 -22.87
C ASN A 376 -23.19 7.82 -21.38
N ILE A 377 -22.56 6.84 -20.71
CA ILE A 377 -22.15 6.96 -19.30
C ILE A 377 -21.40 8.28 -19.05
N ASN A 378 -20.45 8.65 -19.90
CA ASN A 378 -19.68 9.89 -19.76
C ASN A 378 -20.56 11.14 -19.73
N THR A 379 -21.64 11.16 -20.51
CA THR A 379 -22.61 12.26 -20.51
C THR A 379 -23.53 12.21 -19.28
N ILE A 380 -23.83 11.03 -18.77
CA ILE A 380 -24.69 10.82 -17.58
C ILE A 380 -23.97 11.26 -16.31
N ILE A 381 -22.71 10.87 -16.13
CA ILE A 381 -21.92 11.26 -14.96
C ILE A 381 -21.28 12.65 -15.10
N GLY A 382 -21.30 13.20 -16.32
CA GLY A 382 -20.73 14.50 -16.66
C GLY A 382 -19.30 14.40 -17.18
N ASP A 383 -19.00 15.15 -18.25
CA ASP A 383 -17.72 15.09 -18.97
C ASP A 383 -16.49 15.37 -18.08
N ALA A 384 -16.64 16.15 -17.01
CA ALA A 384 -15.57 16.39 -16.04
C ALA A 384 -15.22 15.13 -15.25
N LYS A 385 -16.23 14.37 -14.80
CA LYS A 385 -16.02 13.11 -14.06
C LYS A 385 -15.45 12.03 -14.97
N ALA A 386 -15.90 12.00 -16.23
CA ALA A 386 -15.52 11.01 -17.21
C ALA A 386 -14.13 11.21 -17.85
N LYS A 387 -13.56 12.42 -17.80
CA LYS A 387 -12.25 12.73 -18.39
C LYS A 387 -11.08 12.48 -17.46
N ASP A 388 -11.30 12.60 -16.15
CA ASP A 388 -10.24 12.56 -15.15
C ASP A 388 -10.07 11.15 -14.53
N HIS A 389 -11.04 10.24 -14.71
CA HIS A 389 -11.06 8.93 -14.04
C HIS A 389 -11.57 7.81 -14.97
N ASN A 390 -10.92 6.65 -14.91
CA ASN A 390 -11.33 5.46 -15.66
C ASN A 390 -12.60 4.88 -15.00
N VAL A 391 -13.76 5.04 -15.66
CA VAL A 391 -15.05 4.55 -15.13
C VAL A 391 -15.18 3.06 -15.41
N LEU A 392 -15.17 2.27 -14.33
CA LEU A 392 -15.33 0.82 -14.38
C LEU A 392 -16.82 0.46 -14.29
N ILE A 393 -17.31 -0.34 -15.21
CA ILE A 393 -18.72 -0.75 -15.24
C ILE A 393 -18.84 -2.11 -14.57
N LEU A 394 -19.68 -2.19 -13.53
CA LEU A 394 -20.00 -3.46 -12.84
C LEU A 394 -21.49 -3.73 -12.92
N GLN A 395 -21.89 -4.98 -13.19
CA GLN A 395 -23.29 -5.35 -13.29
C GLN A 395 -23.72 -6.21 -12.10
N ARG A 396 -24.84 -5.86 -11.48
CA ARG A 396 -25.48 -6.69 -10.45
C ARG A 396 -26.20 -7.90 -11.07
N PRO A 397 -26.23 -9.06 -10.38
CA PRO A 397 -25.53 -9.35 -9.12
C PRO A 397 -24.02 -9.50 -9.36
N ILE A 398 -23.21 -8.84 -8.53
CA ILE A 398 -21.75 -8.95 -8.58
C ILE A 398 -21.36 -10.27 -7.89
N LYS A 399 -20.61 -11.10 -8.60
CA LYS A 399 -20.15 -12.44 -8.18
C LYS A 399 -18.70 -12.65 -8.59
N ASP A 400 -18.07 -13.69 -8.10
CA ASP A 400 -16.70 -14.02 -8.48
C ASP A 400 -15.71 -12.92 -8.09
N ILE A 401 -15.91 -12.39 -6.87
CA ILE A 401 -15.02 -11.39 -6.28
C ILE A 401 -13.77 -12.09 -5.73
N TYR A 402 -12.60 -11.49 -6.01
CA TYR A 402 -11.35 -11.77 -5.32
C TYR A 402 -11.16 -10.80 -4.16
N LEU A 403 -11.37 -11.29 -2.95
CA LEU A 403 -11.34 -10.48 -1.73
C LEU A 403 -10.00 -10.63 -1.01
N VAL A 404 -9.17 -9.57 -1.07
CA VAL A 404 -7.88 -9.49 -0.40
C VAL A 404 -7.92 -8.58 0.82
N ALA A 405 -8.75 -7.52 0.79
CA ALA A 405 -9.03 -6.71 1.96
C ALA A 405 -9.80 -7.51 3.02
N SER A 406 -9.09 -8.16 3.95
CA SER A 406 -9.72 -9.05 4.95
C SER A 406 -10.73 -8.36 5.86
N SER A 407 -10.53 -7.06 6.11
CA SER A 407 -11.42 -6.19 6.89
C SER A 407 -12.81 -6.01 6.27
N VAL A 408 -12.94 -6.24 4.96
CA VAL A 408 -14.19 -6.07 4.20
C VAL A 408 -15.09 -7.31 4.30
N MET A 409 -14.53 -8.48 4.61
CA MET A 409 -15.28 -9.73 4.76
C MET A 409 -16.40 -9.60 5.81
N ASP A 410 -16.16 -8.87 6.89
CA ASP A 410 -17.15 -8.58 7.93
C ASP A 410 -18.36 -7.81 7.39
N MET A 411 -18.13 -6.83 6.51
CA MET A 411 -19.22 -6.10 5.83
C MET A 411 -20.01 -7.02 4.91
N PHE A 412 -19.35 -7.90 4.16
CA PHE A 412 -20.03 -8.89 3.33
C PHE A 412 -20.80 -9.91 4.16
N ARG A 413 -20.31 -10.33 5.33
CA ARG A 413 -21.05 -11.21 6.26
C ARG A 413 -22.33 -10.52 6.74
N GLU A 414 -22.23 -9.32 7.30
CA GLU A 414 -23.38 -8.60 7.87
C GLU A 414 -24.41 -8.21 6.80
N LEU A 415 -23.95 -7.97 5.57
CA LEU A 415 -24.82 -7.75 4.43
C LEU A 415 -25.35 -9.03 3.80
N ASP A 416 -25.09 -10.24 4.32
CA ASP A 416 -25.48 -11.51 3.67
C ASP A 416 -25.00 -11.58 2.20
N GLY A 417 -23.77 -11.10 1.98
CA GLY A 417 -23.11 -10.93 0.69
C GLY A 417 -22.00 -11.96 0.42
N LEU A 418 -21.69 -12.85 1.37
CA LEU A 418 -20.59 -13.82 1.24
C LEU A 418 -20.63 -14.62 -0.07
N SER A 419 -21.82 -14.94 -0.57
CA SER A 419 -22.00 -15.66 -1.84
C SER A 419 -21.52 -14.92 -3.11
N SER A 420 -21.18 -13.63 -2.99
CA SER A 420 -20.54 -12.86 -4.06
C SER A 420 -19.03 -13.07 -4.14
N ILE A 421 -18.41 -13.64 -3.10
CA ILE A 421 -16.97 -13.89 -3.02
C ILE A 421 -16.71 -15.33 -3.47
N THR A 422 -15.82 -15.50 -4.45
CA THR A 422 -15.37 -16.82 -4.93
C THR A 422 -13.89 -17.04 -4.61
N PHE A 423 -13.11 -15.96 -4.49
CA PHE A 423 -11.67 -16.05 -4.24
C PHE A 423 -11.27 -15.25 -3.00
N SER A 424 -10.37 -15.82 -2.21
CA SER A 424 -9.84 -15.23 -0.99
C SER A 424 -8.35 -14.97 -1.13
N GLY A 425 -7.96 -13.75 -0.76
CA GLY A 425 -6.57 -13.32 -0.56
C GLY A 425 -5.88 -13.98 0.64
N GLN A 426 -6.66 -14.65 1.49
CA GLN A 426 -6.23 -15.20 2.76
C GLN A 426 -6.61 -16.67 2.88
N LYS A 427 -5.72 -17.47 3.47
CA LYS A 427 -5.98 -18.90 3.69
C LYS A 427 -7.07 -19.11 4.74
N GLU A 428 -7.72 -20.27 4.68
CA GLU A 428 -8.73 -20.71 5.66
C GLU A 428 -8.29 -20.47 7.12
N SER A 429 -7.05 -20.82 7.45
CA SER A 429 -6.49 -20.69 8.80
C SER A 429 -6.30 -19.25 9.27
N GLY A 430 -6.33 -18.27 8.36
CA GLY A 430 -6.22 -16.85 8.69
C GLY A 430 -7.57 -16.19 8.97
N TRP A 431 -8.69 -16.82 8.61
CA TRP A 431 -10.01 -16.24 8.80
C TRP A 431 -10.52 -16.46 10.22
N TYR A 432 -10.76 -15.35 10.93
CA TYR A 432 -11.46 -15.34 12.21
C TYR A 432 -12.98 -15.26 12.03
N ILE A 433 -13.44 -14.81 10.86
CA ILE A 433 -14.85 -14.84 10.47
C ILE A 433 -15.25 -16.28 10.15
N GLU A 434 -16.08 -16.86 11.01
CA GLU A 434 -16.46 -18.28 10.97
C GLU A 434 -17.08 -18.66 9.63
N GLU A 435 -18.01 -17.84 9.14
CA GLU A 435 -18.74 -18.09 7.90
C GLU A 435 -17.81 -18.11 6.69
N ALA A 436 -16.79 -17.25 6.66
CA ALA A 436 -15.76 -17.27 5.62
C ALA A 436 -14.94 -18.57 5.69
N ARG A 437 -14.54 -18.97 6.90
CA ARG A 437 -13.81 -20.22 7.12
C ARG A 437 -14.62 -21.45 6.69
N GLU A 438 -15.92 -21.47 7.01
CA GLU A 438 -16.82 -22.53 6.61
C GLU A 438 -17.04 -22.58 5.09
N ALA A 439 -17.22 -21.42 4.45
CA ALA A 439 -17.35 -21.33 2.99
C ALA A 439 -16.09 -21.86 2.29
N MET A 440 -14.89 -21.55 2.81
CA MET A 440 -13.65 -22.10 2.30
C MET A 440 -13.55 -23.62 2.47
N LYS A 441 -13.91 -24.15 3.65
CA LYS A 441 -13.94 -25.61 3.90
C LYS A 441 -14.87 -26.36 2.95
N LYS A 442 -15.99 -25.74 2.56
CA LYS A 442 -16.95 -26.30 1.61
C LYS A 442 -16.49 -26.19 0.15
N GLY A 443 -15.44 -25.41 -0.13
CA GLY A 443 -14.98 -25.11 -1.48
C GLY A 443 -15.85 -24.07 -2.20
N GLU A 444 -16.65 -23.31 -1.46
CA GLU A 444 -17.46 -22.19 -1.99
C GLU A 444 -16.58 -20.94 -2.19
N ILE A 445 -15.57 -20.76 -1.34
CA ILE A 445 -14.51 -19.76 -1.49
C ILE A 445 -13.16 -20.48 -1.65
N LEU A 446 -12.39 -20.10 -2.67
CA LEU A 446 -11.09 -20.68 -2.97
C LEU A 446 -9.96 -19.73 -2.54
N TYR A 447 -8.86 -20.26 -2.00
CA TYR A 447 -7.67 -19.45 -1.76
C TYR A 447 -6.94 -19.18 -3.08
N ALA A 448 -6.82 -17.91 -3.48
CA ALA A 448 -6.30 -17.53 -4.79
C ALA A 448 -5.05 -16.63 -4.69
N GLY A 449 -4.18 -16.89 -3.71
CA GLY A 449 -2.97 -16.10 -3.48
C GLY A 449 -3.21 -14.92 -2.55
N LYS A 450 -2.17 -14.13 -2.27
CA LYS A 450 -2.22 -12.90 -1.45
C LYS A 450 -2.01 -11.68 -2.34
N TYR A 451 -2.18 -10.47 -1.81
CA TYR A 451 -2.06 -9.21 -2.58
C TYR A 451 -0.81 -9.15 -3.47
N ASN A 452 0.38 -9.49 -2.96
CA ASN A 452 1.63 -9.44 -3.74
C ASN A 452 1.89 -10.69 -4.60
N ARG A 453 1.12 -11.76 -4.40
CA ARG A 453 1.29 -13.03 -5.12
C ARG A 453 -0.07 -13.66 -5.43
N PRO A 454 -0.90 -13.05 -6.30
CA PRO A 454 -2.17 -13.63 -6.72
C PRO A 454 -1.94 -14.90 -7.55
N ASP A 455 -2.85 -15.85 -7.45
CA ASP A 455 -2.95 -16.98 -8.37
C ASP A 455 -3.71 -16.53 -9.62
N TYR A 456 -2.99 -15.90 -10.56
CA TYR A 456 -3.58 -15.38 -11.79
C TYR A 456 -4.27 -16.45 -12.62
N GLU A 457 -3.75 -17.69 -12.63
CA GLU A 457 -4.37 -18.78 -13.38
C GLU A 457 -5.75 -19.09 -12.81
N MET A 458 -5.86 -19.16 -11.47
CA MET A 458 -7.13 -19.39 -10.79
C MET A 458 -8.12 -18.24 -11.00
N ILE A 459 -7.68 -17.01 -10.79
CA ILE A 459 -8.53 -15.81 -10.83
C ILE A 459 -9.06 -15.58 -12.26
N VAL A 460 -8.21 -15.73 -13.29
CA VAL A 460 -8.60 -15.53 -14.70
C VAL A 460 -9.46 -16.69 -15.22
N SER A 461 -9.06 -17.94 -14.96
CA SER A 461 -9.76 -19.12 -15.49
C SER A 461 -11.16 -19.30 -14.90
N ASN A 462 -11.41 -18.74 -13.72
CA ASN A 462 -12.70 -18.77 -13.05
C ASN A 462 -13.44 -17.41 -13.11
N HIS A 463 -13.04 -16.53 -14.05
CA HIS A 463 -13.74 -15.30 -14.40
C HIS A 463 -13.97 -14.33 -13.25
N CYS A 464 -12.92 -14.00 -12.49
CA CYS A 464 -12.99 -12.95 -11.48
C CYS A 464 -13.52 -11.65 -12.06
N SER A 465 -14.55 -11.08 -11.43
CA SER A 465 -15.23 -9.87 -11.93
C SER A 465 -14.79 -8.58 -11.24
N LEU A 466 -14.16 -8.70 -10.07
CA LEU A 466 -13.70 -7.58 -9.25
C LEU A 466 -12.66 -8.08 -8.24
N ALA A 467 -11.51 -7.43 -8.21
CA ALA A 467 -10.55 -7.56 -7.13
C ALA A 467 -10.81 -6.46 -6.09
N ILE A 468 -10.96 -6.84 -4.82
CA ILE A 468 -11.08 -5.91 -3.69
C ILE A 468 -9.79 -6.01 -2.87
N GLU A 469 -8.92 -5.02 -3.09
CA GLU A 469 -7.59 -4.92 -2.51
C GLU A 469 -7.59 -4.00 -1.28
N ASN A 470 -6.58 -4.13 -0.44
CA ASN A 470 -6.29 -3.15 0.60
C ASN A 470 -5.04 -2.35 0.20
N MET A 471 -4.68 -1.34 1.00
CA MET A 471 -3.55 -0.46 0.69
C MET A 471 -2.18 -1.12 0.57
N MET A 472 -2.00 -2.37 1.02
CA MET A 472 -0.75 -3.09 0.81
C MET A 472 -0.43 -3.29 -0.67
N ILE A 473 -1.45 -3.29 -1.54
CA ILE A 473 -1.27 -3.38 -3.00
C ILE A 473 -0.42 -2.24 -3.58
N SER A 474 -0.35 -1.10 -2.87
CA SER A 474 0.52 0.03 -3.28
C SER A 474 2.01 -0.27 -3.22
N HIS A 475 2.41 -1.33 -2.51
CA HIS A 475 3.80 -1.82 -2.47
C HIS A 475 4.13 -2.76 -3.64
N THR A 476 3.14 -3.14 -4.44
CA THR A 476 3.29 -4.06 -5.58
C THR A 476 2.46 -3.56 -6.78
N PRO A 477 2.82 -2.39 -7.36
CA PRO A 477 2.08 -1.81 -8.48
C PRO A 477 1.99 -2.74 -9.70
N GLU A 478 2.97 -3.63 -9.90
CA GLU A 478 2.98 -4.64 -10.96
C GLU A 478 1.80 -5.62 -10.86
N VAL A 479 1.28 -5.85 -9.65
CA VAL A 479 0.07 -6.67 -9.47
C VAL A 479 -1.16 -5.92 -9.99
N ILE A 480 -1.24 -4.61 -9.76
CA ILE A 480 -2.33 -3.76 -10.25
C ILE A 480 -2.32 -3.77 -11.78
N GLU A 481 -1.17 -3.48 -12.39
CA GLU A 481 -1.00 -3.49 -13.85
C GLU A 481 -1.42 -4.84 -14.45
N LYS A 482 -1.03 -5.94 -13.81
CA LYS A 482 -1.34 -7.28 -14.31
C LYS A 482 -2.82 -7.66 -14.18
N LEU A 483 -3.50 -7.24 -13.11
CA LEU A 483 -4.94 -7.44 -12.97
C LEU A 483 -5.69 -6.59 -14.02
N GLU A 484 -5.23 -5.37 -14.29
CA GLU A 484 -5.77 -4.50 -15.34
C GLU A 484 -5.54 -5.06 -16.75
N ASP A 485 -4.36 -5.65 -17.03
CA ASP A 485 -4.06 -6.37 -18.28
C ASP A 485 -5.00 -7.57 -18.54
N PHE A 486 -5.57 -8.15 -17.48
CA PHE A 486 -6.58 -9.21 -17.55
C PHE A 486 -8.02 -8.69 -17.59
N ASP A 487 -8.20 -7.37 -17.75
CA ASP A 487 -9.50 -6.69 -17.71
C ASP A 487 -10.26 -6.94 -16.38
N ILE A 488 -9.55 -7.14 -15.27
CA ILE A 488 -10.14 -7.31 -13.93
C ILE A 488 -10.20 -5.93 -13.24
N PRO A 489 -11.40 -5.39 -12.97
CA PRO A 489 -11.56 -4.17 -12.18
C PRO A 489 -10.96 -4.32 -10.79
N ILE A 490 -10.29 -3.27 -10.30
CA ILE A 490 -9.69 -3.23 -8.97
C ILE A 490 -10.34 -2.13 -8.15
N LEU A 491 -10.85 -2.50 -6.99
CA LEU A 491 -11.30 -1.61 -5.92
C LEU A 491 -10.28 -1.66 -4.78
N ILE A 492 -9.71 -0.51 -4.42
CA ILE A 492 -8.88 -0.39 -3.22
C ILE A 492 -9.76 0.08 -2.07
N ASP A 493 -9.83 -0.73 -1.01
CA ASP A 493 -10.51 -0.37 0.23
C ASP A 493 -9.69 0.64 1.03
N TYR A 494 -10.31 1.79 1.32
CA TYR A 494 -9.72 2.86 2.11
C TYR A 494 -10.40 3.03 3.48
N SER A 495 -11.20 2.05 3.92
CA SER A 495 -11.88 2.11 5.22
C SER A 495 -10.87 2.25 6.36
N SER A 496 -9.70 1.62 6.25
CA SER A 496 -8.64 1.69 7.25
C SER A 496 -7.99 3.07 7.40
N TYR A 497 -8.17 3.95 6.40
CA TYR A 497 -7.66 5.32 6.37
C TYR A 497 -8.71 6.37 6.74
N GLU A 498 -9.88 5.95 7.22
CA GLU A 498 -10.83 6.86 7.86
C GLU A 498 -10.32 7.19 9.27
N SER A 499 -10.16 8.49 9.56
CA SER A 499 -9.71 8.94 10.88
C SER A 499 -10.79 8.84 11.96
N HIS A 500 -12.06 8.82 11.56
CA HIS A 500 -13.18 8.62 12.47
C HIS A 500 -13.53 7.14 12.58
N PRO A 501 -13.71 6.56 13.78
CA PRO A 501 -14.07 5.15 13.95
C PRO A 501 -15.39 4.79 13.23
N LEU A 502 -16.41 5.66 13.31
CA LEU A 502 -17.64 5.46 12.53
C LEU A 502 -17.48 5.74 11.03
N GLY A 503 -16.43 6.43 10.59
CA GLY A 503 -16.10 6.53 9.17
C GLY A 503 -15.77 5.16 8.61
N ARG A 504 -14.98 4.35 9.34
CA ARG A 504 -14.69 2.95 8.98
C ARG A 504 -15.96 2.11 8.87
N VAL A 505 -16.89 2.27 9.81
CA VAL A 505 -18.19 1.55 9.81
C VAL A 505 -19.05 1.99 8.63
N GLU A 506 -19.05 3.28 8.29
CA GLU A 506 -19.90 3.83 7.24
C GLU A 506 -19.58 3.30 5.84
N TRP A 507 -18.39 2.71 5.64
CA TRP A 507 -18.07 1.93 4.43
C TRP A 507 -19.02 0.75 4.17
N VAL A 508 -19.80 0.29 5.17
CA VAL A 508 -20.92 -0.64 4.93
C VAL A 508 -21.91 -0.09 3.91
N LYS A 509 -22.09 1.24 3.82
CA LYS A 509 -22.93 1.89 2.82
C LYS A 509 -22.35 1.74 1.42
N PHE A 510 -21.03 1.82 1.27
CA PHE A 510 -20.35 1.58 0.00
C PHE A 510 -20.61 0.15 -0.48
N TYR A 511 -20.36 -0.85 0.36
CA TYR A 511 -20.58 -2.25 -0.02
C TYR A 511 -22.07 -2.62 -0.12
N GLY A 512 -22.94 -1.99 0.67
CA GLY A 512 -24.39 -2.07 0.49
C GLY A 512 -24.81 -1.56 -0.89
N ALA A 513 -24.26 -0.42 -1.31
CA ALA A 513 -24.47 0.13 -2.64
C ALA A 513 -23.69 -0.58 -3.76
N LEU A 514 -22.72 -1.44 -3.44
CA LEU A 514 -22.14 -2.37 -4.42
C LEU A 514 -23.11 -3.54 -4.68
N LEU A 515 -23.64 -4.11 -3.59
CA LEU A 515 -24.44 -5.34 -3.59
C LEU A 515 -25.95 -5.14 -3.80
N GLY A 516 -26.46 -3.91 -3.72
CA GLY A 516 -27.90 -3.62 -3.76
C GLY A 516 -28.63 -3.88 -2.44
N LYS A 517 -27.93 -3.65 -1.34
CA LYS A 517 -28.34 -3.85 0.06
C LYS A 517 -28.23 -2.56 0.86
N GLU A 518 -28.59 -1.43 0.25
CA GLU A 518 -28.44 -0.10 0.82
C GLU A 518 -29.30 0.09 2.08
N LYS A 519 -30.48 -0.56 2.16
CA LYS A 519 -31.35 -0.47 3.33
C LYS A 519 -30.77 -1.21 4.53
N GLU A 520 -30.22 -2.39 4.30
CA GLU A 520 -29.54 -3.21 5.29
C GLU A 520 -28.29 -2.49 5.79
N ALA A 521 -27.49 -1.92 4.89
CA ALA A 521 -26.31 -1.13 5.23
C ALA A 521 -26.65 0.07 6.12
N GLU A 522 -27.72 0.81 5.81
CA GLU A 522 -28.16 1.94 6.64
C GLU A 522 -28.57 1.49 8.06
N GLN A 523 -29.23 0.33 8.18
CA GLN A 523 -29.60 -0.22 9.49
C GLN A 523 -28.39 -0.65 10.31
N ILE A 524 -27.42 -1.31 9.67
CA ILE A 524 -26.15 -1.73 10.31
C ILE A 524 -25.39 -0.50 10.82
N PHE A 525 -25.23 0.52 9.97
CA PHE A 525 -24.54 1.75 10.35
C PHE A 525 -25.27 2.49 11.48
N LYS A 526 -26.60 2.64 11.38
CA LYS A 526 -27.41 3.31 12.41
C LYS A 526 -27.26 2.66 13.79
N LYS A 527 -27.21 1.33 13.85
CA LYS A 527 -26.99 0.58 15.10
C LYS A 527 -25.65 0.95 15.76
N GLN A 528 -24.59 1.12 14.96
CA GLN A 528 -23.28 1.53 15.46
C GLN A 528 -23.26 3.00 15.88
N ALA A 529 -23.93 3.89 15.14
CA ALA A 529 -24.03 5.30 15.48
C ALA A 529 -24.82 5.54 16.78
N GLU A 530 -25.88 4.77 17.03
CA GLU A 530 -26.65 4.81 18.28
C GLU A 530 -25.82 4.41 19.51
N ILE A 531 -24.74 3.65 19.34
CA ILE A 531 -23.79 3.36 20.42
C ILE A 531 -22.99 4.62 20.78
N LEU A 532 -22.49 5.34 19.78
CA LEU A 532 -21.79 6.61 20.01
C LEU A 532 -22.69 7.64 20.68
N GLU A 533 -23.94 7.78 20.23
CA GLU A 533 -24.90 8.72 20.85
C GLU A 533 -25.13 8.43 22.34
N ARG A 534 -25.17 7.15 22.72
CA ARG A 534 -25.30 6.74 24.12
C ARG A 534 -24.04 7.06 24.92
N VAL A 535 -22.87 6.71 24.40
CA VAL A 535 -21.58 6.91 25.06
C VAL A 535 -21.23 8.40 25.22
N ASP A 536 -21.52 9.24 24.20
CA ASP A 536 -21.24 10.68 24.25
C ASP A 536 -22.21 11.45 25.18
N ALA A 537 -23.31 10.82 25.60
CA ALA A 537 -24.24 11.41 26.57
C ALA A 537 -23.72 11.37 28.01
N ASP A 538 -22.75 10.50 28.31
CA ASP A 538 -22.16 10.33 29.63
C ASP A 538 -21.02 11.33 29.91
N GLU A 539 -20.70 11.53 31.19
CA GLU A 539 -19.67 12.48 31.60
C GLU A 539 -18.28 12.01 31.16
N LYS A 540 -17.53 12.89 30.50
CA LYS A 540 -16.12 12.62 30.16
C LYS A 540 -15.28 12.59 31.42
N THR A 541 -14.31 11.69 31.44
CA THR A 541 -13.38 11.50 32.55
C THR A 541 -11.97 11.94 32.14
N GLU A 542 -11.14 12.23 33.13
CA GLU A 542 -9.70 12.50 32.94
C GLU A 542 -8.87 11.21 32.95
N LYS A 543 -9.50 10.04 32.76
CA LYS A 543 -8.80 8.75 32.84
C LYS A 543 -7.92 8.53 31.63
N THR A 544 -6.66 8.24 31.90
CA THR A 544 -5.65 8.06 30.86
C THR A 544 -5.54 6.61 30.41
N VAL A 545 -5.45 6.40 29.10
CA VAL A 545 -5.39 5.07 28.47
C VAL A 545 -4.18 5.00 27.54
N ALA A 546 -3.34 3.99 27.72
CA ALA A 546 -2.31 3.64 26.73
C ALA A 546 -2.77 2.44 25.90
N PHE A 547 -2.60 2.53 24.58
CA PHE A 547 -2.90 1.45 23.64
C PHE A 547 -1.62 1.07 22.90
N PHE A 548 -1.15 -0.16 23.06
CA PHE A 548 0.17 -0.56 22.57
C PHE A 548 0.29 -2.06 22.27
N TYR A 549 1.35 -2.44 21.57
CA TYR A 549 1.81 -3.83 21.50
C TYR A 549 3.34 -3.88 21.59
N ILE A 550 3.89 -5.01 22.07
CA ILE A 550 5.35 -5.21 22.14
C ILE A 550 5.80 -6.00 20.91
N THR A 551 6.62 -5.35 20.09
CA THR A 551 7.22 -5.94 18.87
C THR A 551 8.19 -7.07 19.20
N SER A 552 8.46 -7.94 18.23
CA SER A 552 9.40 -9.06 18.39
C SER A 552 10.84 -8.62 18.69
N ASN A 553 11.23 -7.41 18.28
CA ASN A 553 12.53 -6.82 18.59
C ASN A 553 12.53 -5.94 19.86
N GLY A 554 11.45 -5.98 20.66
CA GLY A 554 11.37 -5.33 21.97
C GLY A 554 10.97 -3.84 21.95
N LEU A 555 10.71 -3.26 20.78
CA LEU A 555 10.12 -1.93 20.68
C LEU A 555 8.64 -1.94 21.07
N VAL A 556 8.14 -0.80 21.52
CA VAL A 556 6.71 -0.60 21.79
C VAL A 556 6.08 0.07 20.60
N GLN A 557 5.12 -0.58 19.95
CA GLN A 557 4.32 0.08 18.93
C GLN A 557 3.08 0.70 19.57
N VAL A 558 2.84 1.97 19.26
CA VAL A 558 1.68 2.74 19.72
C VAL A 558 0.92 3.32 18.51
N ARG A 559 -0.27 3.86 18.75
CA ARG A 559 -1.07 4.54 17.73
C ARG A 559 -0.67 6.00 17.63
N GLN A 560 -0.54 6.51 16.41
CA GLN A 560 -0.33 7.94 16.17
C GLN A 560 -1.58 8.73 16.54
N SER A 561 -1.44 10.01 16.91
CA SER A 561 -2.59 10.81 17.37
C SER A 561 -3.64 11.08 16.28
N SER A 562 -3.28 10.93 15.00
CA SER A 562 -4.17 11.01 13.84
C SER A 562 -5.01 9.75 13.60
N ASP A 563 -4.69 8.65 14.29
CA ASP A 563 -5.37 7.37 14.15
C ASP A 563 -6.76 7.33 14.83
N TYR A 564 -7.61 6.41 14.39
CA TYR A 564 -8.97 6.27 14.91
C TYR A 564 -9.02 5.78 16.37
N ILE A 565 -8.01 5.05 16.88
CA ILE A 565 -8.01 4.53 18.25
C ILE A 565 -7.88 5.66 19.28
N PRO A 566 -6.91 6.60 19.19
CA PRO A 566 -6.89 7.76 20.08
C PRO A 566 -8.19 8.57 20.04
N LYS A 567 -8.77 8.77 18.85
CA LYS A 567 -10.08 9.41 18.70
C LYS A 567 -11.17 8.64 19.43
N MET A 568 -11.19 7.31 19.29
CA MET A 568 -12.14 6.42 19.96
C MET A 568 -12.03 6.48 21.48
N ILE A 569 -10.82 6.50 22.04
CA ILE A 569 -10.59 6.68 23.48
C ILE A 569 -11.18 8.01 23.96
N GLY A 570 -10.96 9.09 23.20
CA GLY A 570 -11.56 10.41 23.48
C GLY A 570 -13.09 10.41 23.44
N LEU A 571 -13.67 9.71 22.47
CA LEU A 571 -15.14 9.54 22.36
C LEU A 571 -15.70 8.69 23.50
N ALA A 572 -14.95 7.70 24.00
CA ALA A 572 -15.34 6.85 25.12
C ALA A 572 -15.32 7.58 26.49
N GLY A 573 -14.84 8.82 26.53
CA GLY A 573 -14.74 9.61 27.76
C GLY A 573 -13.41 9.45 28.49
N GLY A 574 -12.34 9.04 27.81
CA GLY A 574 -10.98 9.01 28.36
C GLY A 574 -10.01 9.88 27.58
N THR A 575 -8.74 9.83 27.98
CA THR A 575 -7.64 10.57 27.36
C THR A 575 -6.58 9.58 26.90
N TYR A 576 -6.24 9.60 25.61
CA TYR A 576 -5.12 8.81 25.12
C TYR A 576 -3.81 9.39 25.65
N ILE A 577 -2.95 8.53 26.20
CA ILE A 577 -1.78 8.98 26.99
C ILE A 577 -0.75 9.79 26.15
N PHE A 578 -0.77 9.61 24.83
CA PHE A 578 0.18 10.27 23.94
C PHE A 578 -0.51 11.28 23.01
N GLU A 579 -0.17 12.55 23.20
CA GLU A 579 -0.64 13.65 22.36
C GLU A 579 0.39 14.01 21.29
N ASN A 580 -0.09 14.43 20.11
CA ASN A 580 0.74 14.88 18.99
C ASN A 580 1.86 13.89 18.59
N LEU A 581 1.60 12.58 18.72
CA LEU A 581 2.50 11.53 18.25
C LEU A 581 2.33 11.31 16.76
N GLY A 582 3.46 11.30 16.06
CA GLY A 582 3.52 11.14 14.62
C GLY A 582 3.43 12.47 13.89
N ASP A 583 3.58 12.39 12.58
CA ASP A 583 3.43 13.53 11.68
C ASP A 583 2.00 13.50 11.16
N THR A 584 1.23 14.58 11.39
CA THR A 584 -0.17 14.67 10.94
C THR A 584 -0.31 14.61 9.43
N ASP A 585 0.76 14.93 8.70
CA ASP A 585 0.82 14.92 7.24
C ASP A 585 1.15 13.50 6.72
N GLN A 586 1.83 12.70 7.54
CA GLN A 586 2.03 11.27 7.27
C GLN A 586 0.89 10.45 7.88
N LYS A 587 -0.04 10.01 7.03
CA LYS A 587 -1.20 9.18 7.42
C LYS A 587 -0.84 7.74 7.83
N ARG A 588 0.16 7.55 8.68
CA ARG A 588 0.52 6.25 9.29
C ARG A 588 -0.31 6.05 10.56
N SER A 589 -0.91 4.88 10.73
CA SER A 589 -1.72 4.58 11.92
C SER A 589 -0.90 4.29 13.18
N THR A 590 0.37 3.94 13.02
CA THR A 590 1.22 3.42 14.09
C THR A 590 2.63 3.99 14.04
N MET A 591 3.34 3.90 15.17
CA MET A 591 4.76 4.18 15.25
C MET A 591 5.41 3.32 16.34
N ASN A 592 6.69 3.01 16.17
CA ASN A 592 7.48 2.30 17.17
C ASN A 592 8.26 3.32 18.01
N MET A 593 8.35 3.07 19.31
CA MET A 593 9.16 3.84 20.26
C MET A 593 9.95 2.90 21.17
N GLN A 594 11.02 3.43 21.76
CA GLN A 594 11.84 2.68 22.71
C GLN A 594 11.06 2.46 24.02
N ILE A 595 11.35 1.36 24.72
CA ILE A 595 10.63 1.01 25.95
C ILE A 595 10.82 2.06 27.05
N GLU A 596 11.98 2.72 27.13
CA GLU A 596 12.25 3.78 28.09
C GLU A 596 11.38 5.02 27.83
N GLU A 597 11.16 5.36 26.56
CA GLU A 597 10.29 6.45 26.15
C GLU A 597 8.83 6.14 26.49
N PHE A 598 8.39 4.93 26.16
CA PHE A 598 7.06 4.44 26.54
C PHE A 598 6.88 4.43 28.06
N TYR A 599 7.87 3.97 28.82
CA TYR A 599 7.87 3.99 30.29
C TYR A 599 7.70 5.41 30.82
N ALA A 600 8.46 6.37 30.29
CA ALA A 600 8.38 7.76 30.71
C ALA A 600 6.99 8.36 30.46
N GLY A 601 6.35 8.04 29.34
CA GLY A 601 5.04 8.56 28.96
C GLY A 601 3.85 7.84 29.60
N ALA A 602 3.94 6.53 29.83
CA ALA A 602 2.78 5.70 30.14
C ALA A 602 2.80 5.01 31.52
N LYS A 603 3.88 5.12 32.31
CA LYS A 603 3.96 4.47 33.65
C LYS A 603 2.82 4.84 34.60
N ASP A 604 2.27 6.05 34.48
CA ASP A 604 1.21 6.56 35.35
C ASP A 604 -0.20 6.43 34.73
N ALA A 605 -0.33 5.79 33.57
CA ALA A 605 -1.62 5.58 32.90
C ALA A 605 -2.62 4.84 33.80
N ASP A 606 -3.88 5.26 33.79
CA ASP A 606 -4.95 4.60 34.56
C ASP A 606 -5.28 3.21 34.01
N PHE A 607 -5.23 3.06 32.67
CA PHE A 607 -5.55 1.83 31.95
C PHE A 607 -4.50 1.51 30.88
N LEU A 608 -4.27 0.21 30.68
CA LEU A 608 -3.48 -0.31 29.57
C LEU A 608 -4.37 -1.20 28.69
N ILE A 609 -4.32 -0.98 27.38
CA ILE A 609 -4.91 -1.87 26.38
C ILE A 609 -3.78 -2.43 25.53
N TYR A 610 -3.56 -3.74 25.63
CA TYR A 610 -2.65 -4.47 24.77
C TYR A 610 -3.35 -4.87 23.47
N ASN A 611 -2.77 -4.54 22.32
CA ASN A 611 -3.31 -4.88 21.01
C ASN A 611 -2.88 -6.29 20.60
N SER A 612 -3.78 -7.24 20.78
CA SER A 612 -3.55 -8.66 20.46
C SER A 612 -3.66 -8.99 18.97
N SER A 613 -4.09 -8.04 18.14
CA SER A 613 -4.36 -8.28 16.72
C SER A 613 -3.09 -8.55 15.89
N ILE A 614 -1.91 -8.34 16.46
CA ILE A 614 -0.63 -8.36 15.73
C ILE A 614 0.16 -9.65 16.01
N ASP A 615 0.18 -10.14 17.25
CA ASP A 615 1.11 -11.21 17.68
C ASP A 615 0.45 -12.42 18.35
N GLY A 616 -0.87 -12.58 18.19
CA GLY A 616 -1.60 -13.74 18.70
C GLY A 616 -2.13 -13.59 20.13
N GLY A 617 -1.95 -12.42 20.73
CA GLY A 617 -2.56 -12.04 22.00
C GLY A 617 -1.92 -12.64 23.25
N ILE A 618 -2.41 -12.19 24.40
CA ILE A 618 -1.98 -12.62 25.73
C ILE A 618 -3.20 -12.85 26.61
N SER A 619 -3.10 -13.78 27.55
CA SER A 619 -4.22 -14.27 28.37
C SER A 619 -4.07 -13.98 29.86
N SER A 620 -2.92 -13.45 30.30
CA SER A 620 -2.68 -13.07 31.70
C SER A 620 -1.69 -11.94 31.83
N VAL A 621 -1.71 -11.24 32.97
CA VAL A 621 -0.69 -10.23 33.29
C VAL A 621 0.72 -10.84 33.27
N LYS A 622 0.85 -12.10 33.68
CA LYS A 622 2.15 -12.80 33.64
C LYS A 622 2.71 -12.86 32.21
N GLU A 623 1.89 -13.22 31.23
CA GLU A 623 2.33 -13.28 29.82
C GLU A 623 2.70 -11.88 29.28
N LEU A 624 2.01 -10.82 29.74
CA LEU A 624 2.41 -9.45 29.44
C LEU A 624 3.80 -9.12 29.99
N LEU A 625 4.06 -9.49 31.25
CA LEU A 625 5.34 -9.24 31.91
C LEU A 625 6.48 -10.10 31.34
N ASP A 626 6.18 -11.31 30.87
CA ASP A 626 7.15 -12.15 30.16
C ASP A 626 7.59 -11.50 28.83
N LYS A 627 6.75 -10.64 28.22
CA LYS A 627 7.12 -9.81 27.05
C LYS A 627 7.91 -8.57 27.44
N CYS A 628 7.55 -7.90 28.54
CA CYS A 628 8.23 -6.71 29.02
C CYS A 628 8.10 -6.55 30.54
N GLU A 629 9.15 -6.93 31.27
CA GLU A 629 9.17 -6.90 32.74
C GLU A 629 8.98 -5.48 33.32
N LEU A 630 9.40 -4.44 32.58
CA LEU A 630 9.26 -3.03 33.01
C LEU A 630 7.79 -2.60 33.19
N LEU A 631 6.84 -3.30 32.57
CA LEU A 631 5.41 -3.03 32.74
C LEU A 631 4.94 -3.32 34.18
N ALA A 632 5.66 -4.13 34.95
CA ALA A 632 5.34 -4.41 36.36
C ALA A 632 5.29 -3.13 37.22
N ASP A 633 5.99 -2.07 36.78
CA ASP A 633 6.03 -0.80 37.49
C ASP A 633 4.86 0.13 37.19
N PHE A 634 4.04 -0.17 36.18
CA PHE A 634 2.97 0.70 35.73
C PHE A 634 1.80 0.71 36.72
N LYS A 635 1.21 1.89 36.90
CA LYS A 635 0.02 2.09 37.74
C LYS A 635 -1.10 1.12 37.38
N ALA A 636 -1.46 1.04 36.10
CA ALA A 636 -2.50 0.15 35.61
C ALA A 636 -2.23 -1.34 35.92
N VAL A 637 -0.99 -1.80 35.83
CA VAL A 637 -0.64 -3.20 36.18
C VAL A 637 -0.78 -3.42 37.69
N LYS A 638 -0.31 -2.48 38.51
CA LYS A 638 -0.41 -2.54 39.97
C LYS A 638 -1.86 -2.47 40.48
N GLU A 639 -2.74 -1.79 39.76
CA GLU A 639 -4.16 -1.64 40.09
C GLU A 639 -5.07 -2.70 39.45
N GLY A 640 -4.55 -3.55 38.56
CA GLY A 640 -5.36 -4.52 37.81
C GLY A 640 -6.33 -3.83 36.83
N ASN A 641 -5.83 -2.86 36.07
CA ASN A 641 -6.58 -2.16 35.02
C ASN A 641 -5.93 -2.46 33.64
N VAL A 642 -5.65 -3.72 33.37
CA VAL A 642 -4.98 -4.18 32.14
C VAL A 642 -5.98 -4.94 31.29
N PHE A 643 -6.09 -4.55 30.04
CA PHE A 643 -7.03 -5.11 29.08
C PHE A 643 -6.31 -5.50 27.80
N CYS A 644 -6.93 -6.38 27.03
CA CYS A 644 -6.46 -6.81 25.72
C CYS A 644 -7.58 -6.70 24.70
N THR A 645 -7.23 -6.37 23.46
CA THR A 645 -8.16 -6.58 22.35
C THR A 645 -8.27 -8.06 22.03
N THR A 646 -9.35 -8.48 21.38
CA THR A 646 -9.37 -9.75 20.65
C THR A 646 -8.39 -9.73 19.47
N ASN A 647 -7.98 -10.92 19.00
CA ASN A 647 -6.98 -11.05 17.94
C ASN A 647 -7.55 -10.73 16.54
N ASP A 648 -8.87 -10.74 16.41
CA ASP A 648 -9.58 -10.65 15.14
C ASP A 648 -10.01 -9.23 14.77
N LEU A 649 -9.70 -8.22 15.60
CA LEU A 649 -10.20 -6.85 15.42
C LEU A 649 -9.89 -6.26 14.04
N TYR A 650 -8.77 -6.65 13.41
CA TYR A 650 -8.40 -6.20 12.06
C TYR A 650 -9.32 -6.73 10.95
N GLN A 651 -10.08 -7.81 11.21
CA GLN A 651 -11.11 -8.33 10.31
C GLN A 651 -12.52 -7.78 10.61
N GLN A 652 -12.71 -7.11 11.75
CA GLN A 652 -14.03 -6.72 12.29
C GLN A 652 -14.31 -5.22 12.12
N SER A 653 -14.39 -4.75 10.86
CA SER A 653 -14.55 -3.31 10.55
C SER A 653 -15.85 -2.69 11.08
N LEU A 654 -16.91 -3.49 11.27
CA LEU A 654 -18.20 -3.04 11.77
C LEU A 654 -18.29 -3.01 13.29
N SER A 655 -17.20 -3.35 13.97
CA SER A 655 -17.16 -3.48 15.42
C SER A 655 -16.70 -2.22 16.16
N MET A 656 -16.48 -1.12 15.46
CA MET A 656 -15.92 0.10 16.05
C MET A 656 -16.83 0.73 17.12
N GLY A 657 -18.15 0.64 16.99
CA GLY A 657 -19.08 1.11 18.02
C GLY A 657 -19.07 0.20 19.25
N TYR A 658 -18.97 -1.12 19.06
CA TYR A 658 -18.84 -2.06 20.19
C TYR A 658 -17.50 -1.91 20.93
N LEU A 659 -16.40 -1.71 20.21
CA LEU A 659 -15.11 -1.42 20.85
C LEU A 659 -15.15 -0.09 21.61
N LEU A 660 -15.82 0.93 21.06
CA LEU A 660 -16.06 2.20 21.76
C LEU A 660 -16.83 1.97 23.06
N GLU A 661 -17.90 1.17 23.04
CA GLU A 661 -18.68 0.79 24.23
C GLU A 661 -17.84 0.04 25.26
N ASP A 662 -16.99 -0.90 24.84
CA ASP A 662 -16.10 -1.62 25.75
C ASP A 662 -15.07 -0.70 26.42
N ILE A 663 -14.46 0.22 25.66
CA ILE A 663 -13.52 1.22 26.21
C ILE A 663 -14.27 2.15 27.19
N HIS A 664 -15.49 2.55 26.86
CA HIS A 664 -16.32 3.37 27.73
C HIS A 664 -16.64 2.64 29.05
N ALA A 665 -17.09 1.40 28.97
CA ALA A 665 -17.38 0.55 30.12
C ALA A 665 -16.12 0.30 30.99
N MET A 666 -14.96 0.11 30.35
CA MET A 666 -13.66 0.00 31.01
C MET A 666 -13.36 1.26 31.84
N ILE A 667 -13.47 2.45 31.23
CA ILE A 667 -13.18 3.74 31.87
C ILE A 667 -14.11 3.99 33.06
N HIS A 668 -15.39 3.68 32.91
CA HIS A 668 -16.42 3.87 33.94
C HIS A 668 -16.50 2.73 34.97
N LYS A 669 -15.64 1.71 34.83
CA LYS A 669 -15.60 0.50 35.67
C LYS A 669 -16.96 -0.19 35.76
N GLU A 670 -17.69 -0.21 34.65
CA GLU A 670 -18.95 -0.91 34.55
C GLU A 670 -18.73 -2.42 34.58
N LYS A 671 -19.69 -3.15 35.15
CA LYS A 671 -19.63 -4.62 35.21
C LYS A 671 -20.45 -5.20 34.08
N GLY A 672 -19.81 -5.97 33.21
CA GLY A 672 -20.47 -6.62 32.09
C GLY A 672 -19.51 -7.48 31.29
N THR A 673 -20.06 -8.21 30.34
CA THR A 673 -19.26 -8.88 29.31
C THR A 673 -18.93 -7.86 28.23
N MET A 674 -17.65 -7.68 27.94
CA MET A 674 -17.15 -6.86 26.84
C MET A 674 -17.13 -7.68 25.54
N ASN A 675 -17.16 -7.01 24.40
CA ASN A 675 -17.28 -7.62 23.08
C ASN A 675 -15.90 -7.95 22.45
N TYR A 676 -15.00 -6.98 22.49
CA TYR A 676 -13.68 -6.95 21.84
C TYR A 676 -12.55 -6.61 22.81
N LEU A 677 -12.85 -6.14 24.02
CA LEU A 677 -11.90 -6.08 25.12
C LEU A 677 -12.09 -7.24 26.10
N PHE A 678 -11.01 -7.69 26.72
CA PHE A 678 -11.06 -8.55 27.89
C PHE A 678 -10.03 -8.13 28.92
N HIS A 679 -10.39 -8.29 30.19
CA HIS A 679 -9.52 -8.00 31.32
C HIS A 679 -8.44 -9.08 31.47
N LEU A 680 -7.22 -8.67 31.81
CA LEU A 680 -6.16 -9.58 32.22
C LEU A 680 -6.10 -9.69 33.74
N ASP A 681 -6.20 -10.93 34.22
CA ASP A 681 -6.07 -11.26 35.64
C ASP A 681 -4.61 -11.48 36.08
#